data_AF-B3CG73-F1
#
_entry.id   AF-B3CG73-F1
#
_cell.length_a   1.000
_cell.length_b   1.000
_cell.length_c   1.000
_cell.angle_alpha   90.00
_cell.angle_beta   90.00
_cell.angle_gamma   90.00
#
_symmetry.space_group_name_H-M   'P 1'
#
loop_
_entity.id
_entity.type
_entity.pdbx_description
1 polymer ?
#
loop_
_entity_poly.entity_id
_entity_poly.type
_entity_poly.pdbx_seq_one_letter_code
_entity_poly.pdbx_strand_id
1 'polypeptide(L)'
;MKFFKWTLLLFSYSVLSGACSSESNEPDIDETTISISAPSVSNVTEDRATIIATITTNTPSAILKKGICYDTQSNPTISNRTVEMSSAGLSLNLTITELEPETKYYAKAFATVANGNPVYSTEISFTTAARSITSELDKYIAPSYPDDYTSIADWSNRSQWNLANVHDPSIVLAEDGYYYMYQTDASYGNAHEYGGHFHCRRSKDLVNWEYMGGTMNSLPGWVIPKLNEIRKAMGLNEVQPAINTFGYWAPCVRKVRNGLYRMYYSIVCPGLLNGENTWGERAFIGMMENTDPANNGGWEDKGYVITNASDKELNFNVKPDDWTNCYYKWNAIDPSYIIDKDGKHYLVYGSWHSGIAALEVDAATGKPLNTLPKPWGTEEDIAPYGQLLVTRQIGNRWQASEGPEIIYNPNTGYYYLFMAYDALDVPYNTRVCRSQSILGPYLGIDGTDLTRFGGEMLPIVTHPYKFSNSNGWVGIAHCAIFDDGNGNWYYASQGRLPKDIPGINASNAVMMGHVRSIKWTSTGWPVVMPERYGAVPQLPITEDELTGSWEHIDLSYSYGKQKTSNTMTLSADHKVTDGSWKGATWNYDADNQRITFSNGVEVCLQREVDWEASPRTHTIVYAGYTNSKTYWGKKKK
;
A
#
# COMPACT_ATOMS: atom_id res chain seq x y z
N MET A 1 -13.85 -24.85 41.20
CA MET A 1 -13.42 -26.08 41.92
C MET A 1 -12.06 -26.48 41.37
N LYS A 2 -10.92 -26.50 42.05
CA LYS A 2 -10.53 -26.46 43.47
C LYS A 2 -9.27 -25.58 43.62
N PHE A 3 -9.21 -24.80 44.70
CA PHE A 3 -8.07 -24.01 45.20
C PHE A 3 -7.32 -24.81 46.29
N PHE A 4 -6.01 -24.55 46.49
CA PHE A 4 -5.22 -24.65 47.75
C PHE A 4 -3.76 -24.23 47.42
N LYS A 5 -3.07 -23.27 48.07
CA LYS A 5 -2.50 -23.21 49.44
C LYS A 5 -1.97 -21.76 49.72
N TRP A 6 -2.33 -21.06 50.80
CA TRP A 6 -1.68 -20.94 52.16
C TRP A 6 -0.35 -20.14 52.14
N THR A 7 -0.02 -19.16 53.02
CA THR A 7 -0.38 -18.91 54.45
C THR A 7 0.04 -17.48 54.89
N LEU A 8 -0.69 -16.87 55.85
CA LEU A 8 -0.28 -15.76 56.76
C LEU A 8 0.74 -16.28 57.83
N LEU A 9 1.43 -15.54 58.72
CA LEU A 9 1.10 -14.36 59.56
C LEU A 9 2.35 -13.87 60.35
N LEU A 10 2.29 -12.62 60.85
CA LEU A 10 3.22 -11.87 61.73
C LEU A 10 3.60 -12.53 63.08
N PHE A 11 4.73 -12.12 63.72
CA PHE A 11 4.77 -11.28 64.96
C PHE A 11 6.17 -11.01 65.58
N SER A 12 6.34 -9.77 66.08
CA SER A 12 7.07 -9.22 67.26
C SER A 12 8.57 -9.43 67.59
N TYR A 13 9.28 -8.30 67.64
CA TYR A 13 10.00 -7.64 68.77
C TYR A 13 10.66 -8.45 69.92
N SER A 14 12.00 -8.28 70.05
CA SER A 14 12.71 -7.54 71.13
C SER A 14 13.68 -8.23 72.13
N VAL A 15 14.80 -7.50 72.35
CA VAL A 15 15.65 -7.28 73.56
C VAL A 15 17.01 -8.02 73.74
N LEU A 16 18.05 -7.18 73.66
CA LEU A 16 19.39 -7.06 74.30
C LEU A 16 20.03 -8.14 75.21
N SER A 17 21.34 -8.34 75.00
CA SER A 17 22.50 -8.10 75.91
C SER A 17 23.71 -8.93 75.39
N GLY A 18 25.00 -8.60 75.48
CA GLY A 18 25.80 -7.49 75.98
C GLY A 18 27.31 -7.88 75.91
N ALA A 19 28.19 -6.85 75.92
CA ALA A 19 29.61 -6.82 76.34
C ALA A 19 30.78 -7.21 75.38
N CYS A 20 31.56 -6.16 75.00
CA CYS A 20 33.04 -5.92 74.97
C CYS A 20 34.02 -7.05 74.57
N SER A 21 35.14 -6.86 73.84
CA SER A 21 36.03 -5.71 73.59
C SER A 21 37.04 -6.03 72.46
N SER A 22 37.51 -5.03 71.69
CA SER A 22 38.93 -4.64 71.54
C SER A 22 39.09 -3.69 70.34
N GLU A 23 39.76 -2.57 70.55
CA GLU A 23 40.08 -1.56 69.54
C GLU A 23 40.96 -2.09 68.40
N SER A 24 40.64 -1.68 67.15
CA SER A 24 41.66 -1.37 66.13
C SER A 24 41.01 -0.63 64.94
N ASN A 25 41.30 0.67 64.83
CA ASN A 25 41.30 1.52 63.61
C ASN A 25 40.42 1.06 62.42
N GLU A 26 39.20 1.59 62.32
CA GLU A 26 38.54 1.73 61.01
C GLU A 26 39.06 3.00 60.31
N PRO A 27 39.44 2.92 59.02
CA PRO A 27 39.69 4.10 58.22
C PRO A 27 38.34 4.78 57.90
N ASP A 28 38.32 6.11 57.99
CA ASP A 28 37.22 6.97 57.54
C ASP A 28 36.78 6.54 56.12
N ILE A 29 35.55 6.06 55.97
CA ILE A 29 34.93 5.89 54.65
C ILE A 29 34.48 7.28 54.24
N ASP A 30 35.30 7.98 53.45
CA ASP A 30 34.89 9.22 52.79
C ASP A 30 33.55 8.95 52.07
N GLU A 31 32.46 9.60 52.52
CA GLU A 31 31.19 9.53 51.81
C GLU A 31 31.41 9.95 50.35
N THR A 32 30.94 9.12 49.41
CA THR A 32 31.00 9.45 47.99
C THR A 32 30.12 10.66 47.73
N THR A 33 30.73 11.82 47.50
CA THR A 33 30.03 13.05 47.16
C THR A 33 29.98 13.19 45.64
N ILE A 34 28.78 13.40 45.09
CA ILE A 34 28.58 13.67 43.67
C ILE A 34 27.70 14.91 43.55
N SER A 35 28.19 15.91 42.82
CA SER A 35 27.40 17.05 42.38
C SER A 35 27.55 17.22 40.88
N ILE A 36 26.47 17.59 40.20
CA ILE A 36 26.47 17.84 38.75
C ILE A 36 26.15 19.31 38.53
N SER A 37 26.96 20.00 37.71
CA SER A 37 26.75 21.40 37.38
C SER A 37 25.37 21.62 36.73
N ALA A 38 24.84 22.84 36.83
CA ALA A 38 23.71 23.23 36.00
C ALA A 38 24.06 22.98 34.51
N PRO A 39 23.23 22.23 33.76
CA PRO A 39 23.52 21.93 32.38
C PRO A 39 23.32 23.19 31.51
N SER A 40 24.09 23.30 30.44
CA SER A 40 23.86 24.28 29.37
C SER A 40 23.51 23.57 28.07
N VAL A 41 22.75 24.25 27.23
CA VAL A 41 22.33 23.77 25.91
C VAL A 41 22.98 24.61 24.82
N SER A 42 23.45 23.97 23.76
CA SER A 42 23.96 24.62 22.55
C SER A 42 23.60 23.80 21.31
N ASN A 43 23.87 24.35 20.11
CA ASN A 43 23.61 23.69 18.82
C ASN A 43 22.19 23.11 18.70
N VAL A 44 21.19 23.87 19.15
CA VAL A 44 19.78 23.48 19.02
C VAL A 44 19.36 23.68 17.56
N THR A 45 19.08 22.58 16.87
CA THR A 45 18.52 22.56 15.51
C THR A 45 17.08 22.05 15.56
N GLU A 46 16.51 21.78 14.38
CA GLU A 46 15.21 21.11 14.22
C GLU A 46 15.19 19.68 14.79
N ASP A 47 16.33 18.97 14.79
CA ASP A 47 16.41 17.54 15.07
C ASP A 47 17.42 17.16 16.17
N ARG A 48 18.19 18.13 16.70
CA ARG A 48 19.25 17.84 17.67
C ARG A 48 19.49 18.97 18.66
N ALA A 49 20.10 18.65 19.78
CA ALA A 49 20.63 19.61 20.74
C ALA A 49 21.83 19.02 21.48
N THR A 50 22.83 19.84 21.78
CA THR A 50 24.00 19.45 22.57
C THR A 50 23.84 19.94 24.01
N ILE A 51 23.92 19.00 24.96
CA ILE A 51 23.85 19.29 26.40
C ILE A 51 25.23 19.10 27.02
N ILE A 52 25.65 20.13 27.77
CA ILE A 52 26.95 20.19 28.42
C ILE A 52 26.74 20.27 29.93
N ALA A 53 27.43 19.42 30.69
CA ALA A 53 27.45 19.46 32.14
C ALA A 53 28.77 18.88 32.67
N THR A 54 29.12 19.14 33.92
CA THR A 54 30.31 18.57 34.56
C THR A 54 29.94 17.90 35.86
N ILE A 55 30.44 16.69 36.06
CA ILE A 55 30.31 15.94 37.30
C ILE A 55 31.52 16.24 38.17
N THR A 56 31.29 16.58 39.44
CA THR A 56 32.35 16.74 40.45
C THR A 56 32.15 15.69 41.52
N THR A 57 33.20 14.90 41.79
CA THR A 57 33.18 13.85 42.80
C THR A 57 34.57 13.59 43.36
N ASN A 58 34.64 13.21 44.64
CA ASN A 58 35.85 12.69 45.28
C ASN A 58 36.16 11.23 44.89
N THR A 59 35.22 10.51 44.25
CA THR A 59 35.36 9.08 43.93
C THR A 59 34.92 8.74 42.49
N PRO A 60 35.67 9.18 41.45
CA PRO A 60 35.26 8.98 40.05
C PRO A 60 35.03 7.52 39.64
N SER A 61 35.78 6.58 40.24
CA SER A 61 35.65 5.13 40.00
C SER A 61 34.34 4.53 40.51
N ALA A 62 33.60 5.23 41.36
CA ALA A 62 32.31 4.77 41.88
C ALA A 62 31.14 4.97 40.90
N ILE A 63 31.32 5.79 39.85
CA ILE A 63 30.27 6.07 38.85
C ILE A 63 30.14 4.89 37.89
N LEU A 64 28.94 4.31 37.82
CA LEU A 64 28.61 3.18 36.93
C LEU A 64 28.11 3.64 35.55
N LYS A 65 27.20 4.63 35.54
CA LYS A 65 26.66 5.24 34.31
C LYS A 65 26.53 6.73 34.49
N LYS A 66 26.67 7.47 33.40
CA LYS A 66 26.47 8.93 33.35
C LYS A 66 26.00 9.35 31.96
N GLY A 67 25.23 10.40 31.89
CA GLY A 67 24.64 10.83 30.63
C GLY A 67 23.63 11.94 30.80
N ILE A 68 22.75 12.08 29.81
CA ILE A 68 21.62 13.02 29.80
C ILE A 68 20.33 12.20 29.73
N CYS A 69 19.35 12.50 30.59
CA CYS A 69 17.98 12.03 30.45
C CYS A 69 17.08 13.18 29.98
N TYR A 70 16.13 12.90 29.09
CA TYR A 70 15.29 13.91 28.46
C TYR A 70 13.89 13.42 28.12
N ASP A 71 12.93 14.35 28.12
CA ASP A 71 11.52 14.10 27.78
C ASP A 71 10.83 15.39 27.30
N THR A 72 9.64 15.29 26.72
CA THR A 72 8.76 16.44 26.46
C THR A 72 7.99 16.86 27.71
N GLN A 73 7.92 15.99 28.72
CA GLN A 73 7.42 16.29 30.06
C GLN A 73 8.53 16.76 31.01
N SER A 74 8.21 17.67 31.93
CA SER A 74 9.15 18.14 32.94
C SER A 74 9.55 17.03 33.92
N ASN A 75 10.73 17.18 34.53
CA ASN A 75 11.38 16.26 35.46
C ASN A 75 11.73 14.89 34.86
N PRO A 76 12.47 14.83 33.74
CA PRO A 76 12.92 13.55 33.18
C PRO A 76 13.83 12.84 34.17
N THR A 77 13.75 11.51 34.20
CA THR A 77 14.64 10.63 34.96
C THR A 77 15.26 9.58 34.04
N ILE A 78 16.09 8.70 34.58
CA ILE A 78 16.74 7.64 33.78
C ILE A 78 15.77 6.56 33.29
N SER A 79 14.49 6.59 33.67
CA SER A 79 13.45 5.73 33.09
C SER A 79 12.84 6.29 31.80
N ASN A 80 13.17 7.54 31.45
CA ASN A 80 12.79 8.17 30.19
C ASN A 80 13.85 7.88 29.11
N ARG A 81 13.95 8.75 28.10
CA ARG A 81 15.00 8.64 27.07
C ARG A 81 16.35 9.09 27.63
N THR A 82 17.41 8.41 27.24
CA THR A 82 18.77 8.71 27.72
C THR A 82 19.81 8.67 26.61
N VAL A 83 20.80 9.56 26.71
CA VAL A 83 22.07 9.48 25.96
C VAL A 83 23.19 9.25 26.99
N GLU A 84 23.84 8.09 26.94
CA GLU A 84 24.90 7.71 27.89
C GLU A 84 26.31 8.04 27.36
N MET A 85 27.22 8.44 28.25
CA MET A 85 28.63 8.66 27.92
C MET A 85 29.49 7.50 28.41
N SER A 86 30.16 6.81 27.47
CA SER A 86 31.02 5.65 27.77
C SER A 86 32.45 5.99 28.19
N SER A 87 32.87 7.26 28.12
CA SER A 87 34.23 7.67 28.47
C SER A 87 34.44 7.81 29.98
N ALA A 88 35.68 7.66 30.46
CA ALA A 88 36.01 7.85 31.88
C ALA A 88 35.93 9.32 32.34
N GLY A 89 35.91 10.29 31.41
CA GLY A 89 35.87 11.72 31.71
C GLY A 89 34.62 12.14 32.50
N LEU A 90 34.70 13.28 33.20
CA LEU A 90 33.60 13.83 34.00
C LEU A 90 32.90 15.04 33.35
N SER A 91 33.39 15.49 32.20
CA SER A 91 32.76 16.52 31.38
C SER A 91 31.82 15.87 30.37
N LEU A 92 30.51 16.03 30.59
CA LEU A 92 29.47 15.59 29.67
C LEU A 92 29.35 16.62 28.55
N ASN A 93 29.48 16.16 27.31
CA ASN A 93 29.19 16.94 26.10
C ASN A 93 28.53 15.98 25.11
N LEU A 94 27.20 15.87 25.21
CA LEU A 94 26.41 14.86 24.53
C LEU A 94 25.38 15.51 23.62
N THR A 95 25.29 15.01 22.38
CA THR A 95 24.28 15.44 21.42
C THR A 95 23.11 14.47 21.45
N ILE A 96 21.92 15.00 21.69
CA ILE A 96 20.65 14.31 21.51
C ILE A 96 20.24 14.49 20.05
N THR A 97 19.90 13.42 19.35
CA THR A 97 19.43 13.41 17.96
C THR A 97 17.98 12.92 17.87
N GLU A 98 17.38 12.97 16.69
CA GLU A 98 16.00 12.49 16.43
C GLU A 98 14.96 13.20 17.32
N LEU A 99 15.17 14.50 17.53
CA LEU A 99 14.17 15.35 18.19
C LEU A 99 13.11 15.80 17.18
N GLU A 100 11.90 16.01 17.66
CA GLU A 100 10.83 16.61 16.86
C GLU A 100 11.07 18.13 16.72
N PRO A 101 10.81 18.74 15.55
CA PRO A 101 10.90 20.19 15.38
C PRO A 101 9.84 20.93 16.20
N GLU A 102 10.09 22.21 16.49
CA GLU A 102 9.20 23.09 17.27
C GLU A 102 8.71 22.51 18.62
N THR A 103 9.47 21.57 19.17
CA THR A 103 9.07 20.80 20.34
C THR A 103 9.92 21.19 21.54
N LYS A 104 9.25 21.45 22.66
CA LYS A 104 9.92 21.75 23.93
C LYS A 104 10.34 20.45 24.61
N TYR A 105 11.62 20.37 24.97
CA TYR A 105 12.22 19.29 25.73
C TYR A 105 12.75 19.79 27.07
N TYR A 106 12.72 18.90 28.05
CA TYR A 106 13.35 19.05 29.36
C TYR A 106 14.48 18.02 29.45
N ALA A 107 15.62 18.41 30.00
CA ALA A 107 16.79 17.56 30.12
C ALA A 107 17.49 17.73 31.48
N LYS A 108 18.05 16.64 31.99
CA LYS A 108 18.92 16.60 33.17
C LYS A 108 20.15 15.76 32.87
N ALA A 109 21.32 16.21 33.32
CA ALA A 109 22.47 15.33 33.40
C ALA A 109 22.31 14.38 34.59
N PHE A 110 22.77 13.14 34.46
CA PHE A 110 22.69 12.13 35.52
C PHE A 110 24.01 11.39 35.72
N ALA A 111 24.20 10.88 36.93
CA ALA A 111 25.22 9.89 37.27
C ALA A 111 24.62 8.85 38.23
N THR A 112 25.03 7.60 38.10
CA THR A 112 24.63 6.48 38.98
C THR A 112 25.86 5.88 39.65
N VAL A 113 25.71 5.42 40.88
CA VAL A 113 26.76 4.77 41.67
C VAL A 113 26.29 3.42 42.16
N ALA A 114 27.24 2.53 42.44
CA ALA A 114 26.92 1.22 43.02
C ALA A 114 26.19 1.40 44.37
N ASN A 115 25.02 0.78 44.50
CA ASN A 115 24.18 0.79 45.71
C ASN A 115 23.65 2.19 46.15
N GLY A 116 23.61 3.19 45.25
CA GLY A 116 23.05 4.51 45.52
C GLY A 116 21.95 4.94 44.54
N ASN A 117 21.19 5.97 44.92
CA ASN A 117 20.20 6.57 44.05
C ASN A 117 20.88 7.38 42.92
N PRO A 118 20.28 7.46 41.71
CA PRO A 118 20.77 8.35 40.67
C PRO A 118 20.83 9.80 41.14
N VAL A 119 21.96 10.46 40.86
CA VAL A 119 22.17 11.88 41.11
C VAL A 119 21.88 12.64 39.82
N TYR A 120 21.11 13.71 39.92
CA TYR A 120 20.71 14.55 38.78
C TYR A 120 21.23 15.98 38.94
N SER A 121 21.50 16.64 37.81
CA SER A 121 21.63 18.09 37.77
C SER A 121 20.28 18.79 38.00
N THR A 122 20.31 20.13 38.07
CA THR A 122 19.11 20.92 37.83
C THR A 122 18.58 20.66 36.41
N GLU A 123 17.29 20.89 36.21
CA GLU A 123 16.65 20.80 34.90
C GLU A 123 17.02 21.97 34.00
N ILE A 124 17.20 21.71 32.72
CA ILE A 124 17.15 22.71 31.66
C ILE A 124 16.02 22.38 30.69
N SER A 125 15.43 23.39 30.07
CA SER A 125 14.53 23.21 28.95
C SER A 125 15.04 23.94 27.71
N PHE A 126 14.78 23.37 26.54
CA PHE A 126 15.06 24.00 25.25
C PHE A 126 13.94 23.64 24.27
N THR A 127 13.81 24.43 23.21
CA THR A 127 12.83 24.18 22.14
C THR A 127 13.61 24.03 20.84
N THR A 128 13.38 22.93 20.13
CA THR A 128 13.97 22.72 18.80
C THR A 128 13.53 23.80 17.83
N ALA A 129 14.40 24.11 16.87
CA ALA A 129 14.10 25.13 15.88
C ALA A 129 12.93 24.72 14.99
N ALA A 130 12.27 25.71 14.39
CA ALA A 130 11.33 25.45 13.31
C ALA A 130 12.05 24.82 12.12
N ARG A 131 11.37 23.87 11.49
CA ARG A 131 11.86 23.21 10.28
C ARG A 131 11.90 24.25 9.16
N SER A 132 13.06 24.43 8.54
CA SER A 132 13.13 25.33 7.38
C SER A 132 12.40 24.71 6.20
N ILE A 133 11.37 25.38 5.69
CA ILE A 133 10.53 24.93 4.56
C ILE A 133 11.39 24.71 3.29
N THR A 134 12.48 25.45 3.11
CA THR A 134 13.43 25.18 2.01
C THR A 134 14.36 24.00 2.30
N SER A 135 14.72 23.75 3.56
CA SER A 135 15.75 22.74 3.87
C SER A 135 15.30 21.30 3.60
N GLU A 136 14.01 21.00 3.67
CA GLU A 136 13.52 19.63 3.44
C GLU A 136 13.47 19.25 1.96
N LEU A 137 12.94 20.15 1.13
CA LEU A 137 12.89 19.96 -0.31
C LEU A 137 14.28 20.01 -0.94
N ASP A 138 15.19 20.79 -0.35
CA ASP A 138 16.61 20.84 -0.76
C ASP A 138 17.37 19.55 -0.37
N LYS A 139 16.97 18.88 0.71
CA LYS A 139 17.54 17.59 1.16
C LYS A 139 16.89 16.38 0.50
N TYR A 140 15.76 16.55 -0.19
CA TYR A 140 15.04 15.45 -0.82
C TYR A 140 15.89 14.78 -1.91
N ILE A 141 16.05 13.46 -1.78
CA ILE A 141 16.77 12.63 -2.75
C ILE A 141 15.74 11.84 -3.54
N ALA A 142 15.61 12.17 -4.83
CA ALA A 142 14.70 11.46 -5.71
C ALA A 142 15.19 10.02 -6.00
N PRO A 143 14.28 9.08 -6.26
CA PRO A 143 14.64 7.73 -6.72
C PRO A 143 15.52 7.79 -7.97
N SER A 144 16.61 7.02 -7.99
CA SER A 144 17.61 7.04 -9.06
C SER A 144 17.55 5.82 -9.99
N TYR A 145 16.72 4.82 -9.68
CA TYR A 145 16.63 3.61 -10.51
C TYR A 145 16.03 3.93 -11.89
N PRO A 146 16.51 3.27 -12.96
CA PRO A 146 16.00 3.49 -14.32
C PRO A 146 14.51 3.15 -14.47
N ASP A 147 13.85 3.85 -15.41
CA ASP A 147 12.45 3.59 -15.76
C ASP A 147 12.27 2.43 -16.74
N ASP A 148 13.37 1.93 -17.31
CA ASP A 148 13.43 0.60 -17.88
C ASP A 148 14.32 -0.29 -16.98
N TYR A 149 13.74 -1.31 -16.37
CA TYR A 149 14.47 -2.21 -15.48
C TYR A 149 15.14 -3.37 -16.25
N THR A 150 15.19 -3.29 -17.58
CA THR A 150 15.58 -4.43 -18.43
C THR A 150 16.97 -4.98 -18.13
N SER A 151 17.88 -4.12 -17.68
CA SER A 151 19.23 -4.50 -17.21
C SER A 151 19.25 -5.41 -15.98
N ILE A 152 18.19 -5.40 -15.18
CA ILE A 152 18.04 -6.21 -13.96
C ILE A 152 16.88 -7.21 -14.04
N ALA A 153 16.24 -7.39 -15.20
CA ALA A 153 15.07 -8.25 -15.35
C ALA A 153 15.36 -9.75 -15.16
N ASP A 154 16.61 -10.17 -15.36
CA ASP A 154 17.07 -11.55 -15.21
C ASP A 154 16.87 -12.10 -13.78
N TRP A 155 16.58 -13.39 -13.67
CA TRP A 155 16.38 -14.07 -12.38
C TRP A 155 17.57 -13.95 -11.42
N SER A 156 18.79 -13.96 -11.95
CA SER A 156 20.01 -13.84 -11.15
C SER A 156 20.09 -12.49 -10.43
N ASN A 157 19.40 -11.47 -10.94
CA ASN A 157 19.32 -10.12 -10.37
C ASN A 157 18.10 -9.88 -9.49
N ARG A 158 17.30 -10.91 -9.16
CA ARG A 158 16.01 -10.76 -8.45
C ARG A 158 16.06 -10.02 -7.13
N SER A 159 17.18 -10.07 -6.41
CA SER A 159 17.37 -9.29 -5.17
C SER A 159 17.36 -7.78 -5.39
N GLN A 160 17.53 -7.33 -6.64
CA GLN A 160 17.54 -5.93 -7.06
C GLN A 160 16.23 -5.52 -7.74
N TRP A 161 15.26 -6.44 -7.90
CA TRP A 161 14.08 -6.18 -8.72
C TRP A 161 13.28 -4.97 -8.24
N ASN A 162 13.28 -4.61 -6.96
CA ASN A 162 12.52 -3.46 -6.45
C ASN A 162 11.06 -3.47 -6.95
N LEU A 163 10.69 -2.64 -7.94
CA LEU A 163 9.37 -2.60 -8.61
C LEU A 163 9.35 -3.23 -10.01
N ALA A 164 10.44 -3.83 -10.48
CA ALA A 164 10.47 -4.62 -11.70
C ALA A 164 9.51 -5.81 -11.64
N ASN A 165 9.02 -6.22 -12.82
CA ASN A 165 8.22 -7.42 -13.02
C ASN A 165 6.96 -7.48 -12.14
N VAL A 166 6.28 -6.36 -11.89
CA VAL A 166 5.00 -6.34 -11.16
C VAL A 166 3.84 -6.50 -12.12
N HIS A 167 2.90 -7.39 -11.82
CA HIS A 167 1.64 -7.53 -12.53
C HIS A 167 0.53 -7.85 -11.53
N ASP A 168 -0.57 -7.09 -11.57
CA ASP A 168 -1.74 -7.26 -10.68
C ASP A 168 -1.35 -7.23 -9.19
N PRO A 169 -0.73 -6.14 -8.71
CA PRO A 169 -0.27 -6.06 -7.33
C PRO A 169 -1.45 -6.03 -6.35
N SER A 170 -1.27 -6.63 -5.17
CA SER A 170 -2.10 -6.43 -3.98
C SER A 170 -1.24 -6.12 -2.78
N ILE A 171 -1.60 -5.09 -2.02
CA ILE A 171 -0.77 -4.53 -0.95
C ILE A 171 -1.52 -4.53 0.39
N VAL A 172 -0.80 -4.84 1.46
CA VAL A 172 -1.27 -4.69 2.85
C VAL A 172 -0.19 -4.04 3.72
N LEU A 173 -0.57 -3.10 4.57
CA LEU A 173 0.27 -2.62 5.67
C LEU A 173 0.16 -3.58 6.86
N ALA A 174 1.29 -4.17 7.25
CA ALA A 174 1.36 -5.13 8.34
C ALA A 174 1.75 -4.47 9.68
N GLU A 175 1.60 -5.22 10.76
CA GLU A 175 1.86 -4.77 12.14
C GLU A 175 3.32 -4.45 12.44
N ASP A 176 4.24 -5.00 11.66
CA ASP A 176 5.68 -4.72 11.74
C ASP A 176 6.06 -3.38 11.08
N GLY A 177 5.09 -2.64 10.54
CA GLY A 177 5.27 -1.37 9.85
C GLY A 177 5.76 -1.50 8.41
N TYR A 178 5.78 -2.70 7.83
CA TYR A 178 6.06 -2.90 6.41
C TYR A 178 4.78 -3.02 5.58
N TYR A 179 4.82 -2.44 4.39
CA TYR A 179 3.91 -2.77 3.30
C TYR A 179 4.39 -4.04 2.63
N TYR A 180 3.49 -5.00 2.43
CA TYR A 180 3.75 -6.24 1.69
C TYR A 180 2.93 -6.24 0.41
N MET A 181 3.58 -6.44 -0.73
CA MET A 181 2.98 -6.54 -2.06
C MET A 181 3.09 -7.97 -2.57
N TYR A 182 1.99 -8.51 -3.06
CA TYR A 182 1.89 -9.81 -3.73
C TYR A 182 1.35 -9.61 -5.15
N GLN A 183 1.61 -10.53 -6.07
CA GLN A 183 1.31 -10.30 -7.48
C GLN A 183 1.07 -11.59 -8.27
N THR A 184 0.61 -11.43 -9.51
CA THR A 184 0.61 -12.46 -10.55
C THR A 184 2.04 -12.94 -10.87
N ASP A 185 2.14 -14.22 -11.23
CA ASP A 185 3.35 -14.80 -11.81
C ASP A 185 3.60 -14.24 -13.21
N ALA A 186 4.41 -13.19 -13.26
CA ALA A 186 4.76 -12.50 -14.50
C ALA A 186 6.16 -11.88 -14.38
N SER A 187 6.93 -11.97 -15.45
CA SER A 187 8.20 -11.25 -15.59
C SER A 187 8.58 -11.09 -17.05
N TYR A 188 9.38 -10.08 -17.33
CA TYR A 188 9.92 -9.84 -18.67
C TYR A 188 10.75 -11.05 -19.12
N GLY A 189 10.42 -11.61 -20.28
CA GLY A 189 11.05 -12.82 -20.82
C GLY A 189 10.70 -14.12 -20.07
N ASN A 190 9.66 -14.13 -19.23
CA ASN A 190 9.34 -15.24 -18.32
C ASN A 190 10.51 -15.64 -17.41
N ALA A 191 11.35 -14.66 -17.03
CA ALA A 191 12.53 -14.87 -16.20
C ALA A 191 12.24 -15.29 -14.75
N HIS A 192 10.98 -15.49 -14.34
CA HIS A 192 10.68 -15.96 -12.99
C HIS A 192 10.92 -17.47 -12.97
N GLU A 193 12.07 -17.90 -12.44
CA GLU A 193 12.47 -19.31 -12.42
C GLU A 193 12.64 -19.79 -10.99
N TYR A 194 11.93 -20.84 -10.58
CA TYR A 194 12.04 -21.41 -9.23
C TYR A 194 11.58 -20.46 -8.09
N GLY A 195 11.29 -21.01 -6.91
CA GLY A 195 10.95 -20.22 -5.71
C GLY A 195 9.47 -19.94 -5.47
N GLY A 196 8.57 -20.65 -6.18
CA GLY A 196 7.12 -20.63 -5.94
C GLY A 196 6.36 -19.60 -6.78
N HIS A 197 5.10 -19.39 -6.39
CA HIS A 197 4.09 -18.57 -7.05
C HIS A 197 3.64 -17.43 -6.12
N PHE A 198 2.95 -16.44 -6.68
CA PHE A 198 2.47 -15.24 -5.98
C PHE A 198 3.61 -14.51 -5.27
N HIS A 199 4.52 -13.97 -6.09
CA HIS A 199 5.75 -13.34 -5.64
C HIS A 199 5.50 -12.19 -4.66
N CYS A 200 6.30 -12.14 -3.60
CA CYS A 200 6.22 -11.14 -2.55
C CYS A 200 7.38 -10.15 -2.62
N ARG A 201 7.10 -8.90 -2.25
CA ARG A 201 8.07 -7.87 -1.91
C ARG A 201 7.57 -7.01 -0.76
N ARG A 202 8.46 -6.36 -0.01
CA ARG A 202 8.09 -5.47 1.09
C ARG A 202 8.79 -4.12 1.07
N SER A 203 8.19 -3.11 1.69
CA SER A 203 8.76 -1.76 1.78
C SER A 203 8.33 -1.06 3.07
N LYS A 204 9.15 -0.14 3.59
CA LYS A 204 8.74 0.79 4.66
C LYS A 204 8.26 2.14 4.14
N ASP A 205 8.66 2.51 2.93
CA ASP A 205 8.55 3.87 2.39
C ASP A 205 7.77 3.93 1.06
N LEU A 206 7.27 2.79 0.57
CA LEU A 206 6.58 2.61 -0.71
C LEU A 206 7.42 2.94 -1.96
N VAL A 207 8.71 3.25 -1.79
CA VAL A 207 9.65 3.62 -2.86
C VAL A 207 10.68 2.52 -3.07
N ASN A 208 11.27 2.02 -1.99
CA ASN A 208 12.30 1.01 -1.99
C ASN A 208 11.69 -0.33 -1.54
N TRP A 209 11.66 -1.30 -2.46
CA TRP A 209 11.07 -2.61 -2.23
C TRP A 209 12.13 -3.71 -2.20
N GLU A 210 12.05 -4.57 -1.19
CA GLU A 210 12.86 -5.78 -1.04
C GLU A 210 12.07 -6.97 -1.57
N TYR A 211 12.62 -7.68 -2.56
CA TYR A 211 12.00 -8.89 -3.08
C TYR A 211 12.19 -10.09 -2.13
N MET A 212 11.11 -10.81 -1.84
CA MET A 212 11.07 -11.88 -0.83
C MET A 212 10.88 -13.30 -1.40
N GLY A 213 10.55 -13.43 -2.70
CA GLY A 213 10.27 -14.73 -3.34
C GLY A 213 8.79 -15.10 -3.38
N GLY A 214 8.46 -16.27 -3.94
CA GLY A 214 7.10 -16.79 -3.99
C GLY A 214 6.58 -17.20 -2.61
N THR A 215 5.27 -17.07 -2.42
CA THR A 215 4.56 -17.45 -1.19
C THR A 215 4.04 -18.89 -1.26
N MET A 216 3.79 -19.40 -2.47
CA MET A 216 3.24 -20.74 -2.70
C MET A 216 4.23 -21.61 -3.46
N ASN A 217 4.82 -22.61 -2.80
CA ASN A 217 5.92 -23.39 -3.40
C ASN A 217 5.49 -24.45 -4.43
N SER A 218 4.20 -24.80 -4.48
CA SER A 218 3.68 -25.84 -5.37
C SER A 218 2.18 -25.69 -5.56
N LEU A 219 1.64 -26.28 -6.63
CA LEU A 219 0.20 -26.41 -6.83
C LEU A 219 -0.45 -27.03 -5.58
N PRO A 220 -1.48 -26.40 -5.00
CA PRO A 220 -2.16 -26.95 -3.83
C PRO A 220 -2.78 -28.33 -4.11
N GLY A 221 -2.61 -29.25 -3.16
CA GLY A 221 -3.01 -30.66 -3.34
C GLY A 221 -4.50 -30.90 -3.58
N TRP A 222 -5.36 -29.91 -3.29
CA TRP A 222 -6.80 -29.97 -3.53
C TRP A 222 -7.21 -29.64 -4.97
N VAL A 223 -6.37 -28.97 -5.77
CA VAL A 223 -6.76 -28.40 -7.08
C VAL A 223 -7.18 -29.49 -8.06
N ILE A 224 -6.32 -30.47 -8.32
CA ILE A 224 -6.60 -31.57 -9.26
C ILE A 224 -7.78 -32.44 -8.75
N PRO A 225 -7.84 -32.86 -7.47
CA PRO A 225 -9.00 -33.56 -6.95
C PRO A 225 -10.31 -32.78 -7.12
N LYS A 226 -10.33 -31.48 -6.83
CA LYS A 226 -11.53 -30.65 -6.99
C LYS A 226 -11.92 -30.48 -8.46
N LEU A 227 -10.94 -30.33 -9.35
CA LEU A 227 -11.18 -30.32 -10.80
C LEU A 227 -11.86 -31.61 -11.26
N ASN A 228 -11.32 -32.76 -10.87
CA ASN A 228 -11.86 -34.07 -11.26
C ASN A 228 -13.19 -34.39 -10.60
N GLU A 229 -13.44 -33.92 -9.37
CA GLU A 229 -14.76 -33.99 -8.73
C GLU A 229 -15.83 -33.28 -9.57
N ILE A 230 -15.55 -32.06 -10.01
CA ILE A 230 -16.46 -31.28 -10.85
C ILE A 230 -16.63 -31.94 -12.22
N ARG A 231 -15.54 -32.35 -12.87
CA ARG A 231 -15.57 -33.04 -14.17
C ARG A 231 -16.42 -34.31 -14.11
N LYS A 232 -16.23 -35.13 -13.09
CA LYS A 232 -17.05 -36.34 -12.85
C LYS A 232 -18.52 -36.01 -12.69
N ALA A 233 -18.85 -34.96 -11.93
CA ALA A 233 -20.23 -34.51 -11.76
C ALA A 233 -20.85 -33.94 -13.05
N MET A 234 -20.04 -33.47 -14.00
CA MET A 234 -20.44 -33.09 -15.36
C MET A 234 -20.48 -34.27 -16.35
N GLY A 235 -20.07 -35.47 -15.95
CA GLY A 235 -19.96 -36.64 -16.83
C GLY A 235 -18.71 -36.65 -17.73
N LEU A 236 -17.68 -35.89 -17.37
CA LEU A 236 -16.41 -35.78 -18.09
C LEU A 236 -15.34 -36.72 -17.50
N ASN A 237 -14.40 -37.15 -18.34
CA ASN A 237 -13.26 -37.95 -17.91
C ASN A 237 -12.33 -37.15 -17.00
N GLU A 238 -11.70 -37.84 -16.04
CA GLU A 238 -10.65 -37.23 -15.20
C GLU A 238 -9.44 -36.79 -16.04
N VAL A 239 -8.75 -35.77 -15.56
CA VAL A 239 -7.53 -35.21 -16.17
C VAL A 239 -6.41 -35.10 -15.14
N GLN A 240 -5.17 -35.12 -15.62
CA GLN A 240 -3.96 -34.93 -14.83
C GLN A 240 -3.02 -33.96 -15.56
N PRO A 241 -3.33 -32.65 -15.57
CA PRO A 241 -2.48 -31.68 -16.25
C PRO A 241 -1.11 -31.56 -15.59
N ALA A 242 -0.10 -31.22 -16.38
CA ALA A 242 1.23 -30.94 -15.85
C ALA A 242 1.18 -29.71 -14.90
N ILE A 243 1.85 -29.79 -13.76
CA ILE A 243 1.79 -28.77 -12.70
C ILE A 243 2.21 -27.37 -13.21
N ASN A 244 3.15 -27.33 -14.15
CA ASN A 244 3.70 -26.09 -14.70
C ASN A 244 2.83 -25.44 -15.80
N THR A 245 1.67 -26.00 -16.13
CA THR A 245 0.75 -25.42 -17.12
C THR A 245 -0.45 -24.68 -16.49
N PHE A 246 -0.55 -24.68 -15.16
CA PHE A 246 -1.54 -23.87 -14.44
C PHE A 246 -1.10 -22.39 -14.40
N GLY A 247 -2.08 -21.48 -14.44
CA GLY A 247 -1.85 -20.05 -14.22
C GLY A 247 -2.05 -19.65 -12.75
N TYR A 248 -1.22 -18.75 -12.23
CA TYR A 248 -1.26 -18.26 -10.85
C TYR A 248 -1.43 -16.73 -10.85
N TRP A 249 -2.68 -16.28 -10.75
CA TRP A 249 -3.04 -14.90 -11.10
C TRP A 249 -3.69 -14.12 -9.96
N ALA A 250 -3.42 -12.81 -9.96
CA ALA A 250 -4.10 -11.73 -9.26
C ALA A 250 -4.48 -12.06 -7.82
N PRO A 251 -3.50 -12.25 -6.91
CA PRO A 251 -3.82 -12.46 -5.51
C PRO A 251 -4.39 -11.18 -4.88
N CYS A 252 -5.26 -11.30 -3.88
CA CYS A 252 -5.70 -10.20 -3.03
C CYS A 252 -5.41 -10.51 -1.56
N VAL A 253 -4.52 -9.72 -0.96
CA VAL A 253 -4.19 -9.80 0.46
C VAL A 253 -4.92 -8.74 1.27
N ARG A 254 -5.41 -9.11 2.46
CA ARG A 254 -5.88 -8.18 3.48
C ARG A 254 -5.45 -8.61 4.87
N LYS A 255 -5.26 -7.63 5.74
CA LYS A 255 -5.23 -7.85 7.18
C LYS A 255 -6.66 -8.06 7.67
N VAL A 256 -6.95 -9.23 8.24
CA VAL A 256 -8.29 -9.56 8.75
C VAL A 256 -8.47 -9.01 10.15
N ARG A 257 -7.43 -9.14 10.98
CA ARG A 257 -7.32 -8.62 12.34
C ARG A 257 -5.85 -8.68 12.75
N ASN A 258 -5.53 -8.25 13.96
CA ASN A 258 -4.17 -8.39 14.46
C ASN A 258 -3.74 -9.87 14.48
N GLY A 259 -2.56 -10.16 13.92
CA GLY A 259 -2.00 -11.50 13.78
C GLY A 259 -2.72 -12.42 12.79
N LEU A 260 -3.55 -11.89 11.87
CA LEU A 260 -4.16 -12.70 10.81
C LEU A 260 -4.26 -11.91 9.50
N TYR A 261 -3.55 -12.43 8.50
CA TYR A 261 -3.57 -11.97 7.12
C TYR A 261 -4.15 -13.07 6.25
N ARG A 262 -4.98 -12.69 5.29
CA ARG A 262 -5.67 -13.61 4.38
C ARG A 262 -5.39 -13.18 2.95
N MET A 263 -5.02 -14.15 2.12
CA MET A 263 -4.83 -13.94 0.69
C MET A 263 -5.75 -14.87 -0.09
N TYR A 264 -6.62 -14.29 -0.91
CA TYR A 264 -7.33 -15.01 -1.96
C TYR A 264 -6.48 -15.03 -3.21
N TYR A 265 -6.46 -16.14 -3.94
CA TYR A 265 -5.60 -16.30 -5.12
C TYR A 265 -6.33 -17.04 -6.23
N SER A 266 -5.94 -16.82 -7.48
CA SER A 266 -6.54 -17.48 -8.65
C SER A 266 -5.63 -18.56 -9.23
N ILE A 267 -6.20 -19.74 -9.50
CA ILE A 267 -5.55 -20.84 -10.22
C ILE A 267 -6.34 -21.12 -11.49
N VAL A 268 -5.73 -20.89 -12.66
CA VAL A 268 -6.36 -21.18 -13.95
C VAL A 268 -5.97 -22.57 -14.40
N CYS A 269 -6.97 -23.45 -14.57
CA CYS A 269 -6.73 -24.81 -15.02
C CYS A 269 -6.49 -24.82 -16.54
N PRO A 270 -5.48 -25.57 -17.02
CA PRO A 270 -5.19 -25.67 -18.45
C PRO A 270 -6.17 -26.59 -19.18
N GLY A 271 -6.26 -26.40 -20.49
CA GLY A 271 -6.96 -27.31 -21.39
C GLY A 271 -8.43 -26.93 -21.66
N LEU A 272 -9.15 -27.86 -22.29
CA LEU A 272 -10.54 -27.72 -22.70
C LEU A 272 -11.41 -28.70 -21.92
N LEU A 273 -12.69 -28.36 -21.73
CA LEU A 273 -13.63 -29.19 -20.95
C LEU A 273 -13.74 -30.62 -21.50
N ASN A 274 -13.92 -30.77 -22.82
CA ASN A 274 -14.09 -32.08 -23.45
C ASN A 274 -13.45 -32.17 -24.85
N GLY A 275 -12.25 -31.58 -25.00
CA GLY A 275 -11.51 -31.59 -26.26
C GLY A 275 -11.89 -30.45 -27.21
N GLU A 276 -11.51 -30.59 -28.48
CA GLU A 276 -11.73 -29.56 -29.49
C GLU A 276 -13.21 -29.15 -29.60
N ASN A 277 -13.45 -27.87 -29.92
CA ASN A 277 -14.78 -27.26 -30.01
C ASN A 277 -15.56 -27.19 -28.69
N THR A 278 -14.89 -27.35 -27.55
CA THR A 278 -15.46 -27.06 -26.23
C THR A 278 -14.74 -25.92 -25.54
N TRP A 279 -15.40 -25.31 -24.55
CA TRP A 279 -14.85 -24.14 -23.88
C TRP A 279 -13.59 -24.48 -23.08
N GLY A 280 -12.82 -23.44 -22.73
CA GLY A 280 -11.68 -23.58 -21.82
C GLY A 280 -12.09 -24.19 -20.48
N GLU A 281 -11.16 -24.88 -19.86
CA GLU A 281 -11.33 -25.37 -18.48
C GLU A 281 -11.53 -24.20 -17.51
N ARG A 282 -11.99 -24.50 -16.29
CA ARG A 282 -12.31 -23.51 -15.26
C ARG A 282 -11.08 -22.92 -14.56
N ALA A 283 -11.31 -21.81 -13.87
CA ALA A 283 -10.43 -21.33 -12.83
C ALA A 283 -11.00 -21.65 -11.43
N PHE A 284 -10.13 -21.55 -10.44
CA PHE A 284 -10.48 -21.59 -9.03
C PHE A 284 -9.95 -20.38 -8.31
N ILE A 285 -10.77 -19.83 -7.42
CA ILE A 285 -10.26 -19.00 -6.33
C ILE A 285 -10.05 -19.93 -5.14
N GLY A 286 -8.82 -19.93 -4.62
CA GLY A 286 -8.46 -20.51 -3.34
C GLY A 286 -8.13 -19.42 -2.33
N MET A 287 -7.77 -19.82 -1.11
CA MET A 287 -7.25 -18.86 -0.12
C MET A 287 -6.18 -19.50 0.76
N MET A 288 -5.30 -18.64 1.28
CA MET A 288 -4.29 -18.99 2.27
C MET A 288 -4.22 -17.92 3.37
N GLU A 289 -3.66 -18.30 4.52
CA GLU A 289 -3.55 -17.43 5.68
C GLU A 289 -2.14 -17.43 6.25
N ASN A 290 -1.76 -16.32 6.86
CA ASN A 290 -0.48 -16.18 7.55
C ASN A 290 -0.69 -15.27 8.78
N THR A 291 0.03 -15.56 9.86
CA THR A 291 0.02 -14.73 11.08
C THR A 291 1.11 -13.66 11.07
N ASP A 292 2.13 -13.84 10.23
CA ASP A 292 3.30 -12.96 10.11
C ASP A 292 3.77 -12.90 8.64
N PRO A 293 3.42 -11.84 7.89
CA PRO A 293 3.86 -11.66 6.51
C PRO A 293 5.38 -11.63 6.32
N ALA A 294 6.17 -11.30 7.36
CA ALA A 294 7.63 -11.34 7.29
C ALA A 294 8.15 -12.77 7.10
N ASN A 295 7.41 -13.76 7.62
CA ASN A 295 7.61 -15.17 7.31
C ASN A 295 6.96 -15.51 5.97
N ASN A 296 7.64 -15.18 4.87
CA ASN A 296 7.12 -15.37 3.51
C ASN A 296 6.78 -16.85 3.18
N GLY A 297 7.44 -17.81 3.82
CA GLY A 297 7.14 -19.24 3.70
C GLY A 297 6.04 -19.74 4.65
N GLY A 298 5.46 -18.86 5.47
CA GLY A 298 4.47 -19.19 6.50
C GLY A 298 3.02 -19.20 6.02
N TRP A 299 2.77 -18.96 4.73
CA TRP A 299 1.42 -19.03 4.17
C TRP A 299 0.89 -20.45 4.17
N GLU A 300 -0.21 -20.67 4.87
CA GLU A 300 -0.90 -21.95 4.95
C GLU A 300 -2.10 -21.95 3.99
N ASP A 301 -2.08 -22.84 3.00
CA ASP A 301 -3.21 -23.04 2.10
C ASP A 301 -4.44 -23.53 2.87
N LYS A 302 -5.56 -22.82 2.72
CA LYS A 302 -6.85 -23.15 3.33
C LYS A 302 -7.84 -23.70 2.31
N GLY A 303 -7.42 -23.96 1.08
CA GLY A 303 -8.20 -24.73 0.11
C GLY A 303 -9.14 -23.92 -0.79
N TYR A 304 -9.95 -24.66 -1.52
CA TYR A 304 -11.00 -24.17 -2.44
C TYR A 304 -11.93 -23.13 -1.82
N VAL A 305 -12.31 -22.11 -2.60
CA VAL A 305 -13.33 -21.10 -2.25
C VAL A 305 -14.46 -21.12 -3.27
N ILE A 306 -14.15 -20.88 -4.54
CA ILE A 306 -15.16 -20.76 -5.61
C ILE A 306 -14.56 -21.12 -6.98
N THR A 307 -15.40 -21.41 -7.96
CA THR A 307 -15.04 -21.69 -9.37
C THR A 307 -16.00 -20.98 -10.32
N ASN A 308 -15.68 -20.97 -11.61
CA ASN A 308 -16.54 -20.43 -12.65
C ASN A 308 -17.94 -21.07 -12.58
N ALA A 309 -18.97 -20.28 -12.83
CA ALA A 309 -20.36 -20.75 -12.84
C ALA A 309 -21.00 -20.51 -14.21
N SER A 310 -21.91 -21.40 -14.63
CA SER A 310 -22.63 -21.31 -15.91
C SER A 310 -24.15 -21.46 -15.73
N ASP A 311 -24.90 -20.51 -16.27
CA ASP A 311 -26.36 -20.57 -16.43
C ASP A 311 -26.77 -21.27 -17.74
N LYS A 312 -25.85 -22.00 -18.40
CA LYS A 312 -26.08 -22.72 -19.65
C LYS A 312 -26.15 -24.23 -19.45
N GLU A 313 -26.43 -24.69 -18.23
CA GLU A 313 -26.41 -26.12 -17.88
C GLU A 313 -25.11 -26.79 -18.35
N LEU A 314 -25.15 -27.94 -19.03
CA LEU A 314 -23.97 -28.64 -19.57
C LEU A 314 -23.66 -28.29 -21.03
N ASN A 315 -24.14 -27.15 -21.55
CA ASN A 315 -23.95 -26.76 -22.95
C ASN A 315 -22.57 -26.12 -23.20
N PHE A 316 -21.50 -26.83 -22.86
CA PHE A 316 -20.11 -26.38 -22.99
C PHE A 316 -19.45 -26.64 -24.36
N ASN A 317 -20.20 -27.20 -25.32
CA ASN A 317 -19.75 -27.40 -26.72
C ASN A 317 -19.74 -26.07 -27.48
N VAL A 318 -18.98 -25.12 -26.95
CA VAL A 318 -18.76 -23.76 -27.44
C VAL A 318 -17.27 -23.65 -27.70
N LYS A 319 -16.86 -23.21 -28.89
CA LYS A 319 -15.42 -23.05 -29.17
C LYS A 319 -14.80 -22.01 -28.21
N PRO A 320 -13.53 -22.16 -27.78
CA PRO A 320 -12.90 -21.20 -26.87
C PRO A 320 -12.78 -19.77 -27.40
N ASP A 321 -12.92 -19.59 -28.70
CA ASP A 321 -12.94 -18.31 -29.41
C ASP A 321 -14.36 -17.83 -29.75
N ASP A 322 -15.42 -18.50 -29.31
CA ASP A 322 -16.79 -17.98 -29.41
C ASP A 322 -17.14 -17.16 -28.16
N TRP A 323 -16.53 -15.97 -28.10
CA TRP A 323 -16.68 -15.04 -26.98
C TRP A 323 -18.14 -14.65 -26.70
N THR A 324 -18.94 -14.47 -27.75
CA THR A 324 -20.37 -14.11 -27.64
C THR A 324 -21.16 -15.20 -26.92
N ASN A 325 -20.86 -16.47 -27.23
CA ASN A 325 -21.54 -17.62 -26.63
C ASN A 325 -20.75 -18.27 -25.49
N CYS A 326 -19.78 -17.56 -24.89
CA CYS A 326 -18.97 -18.04 -23.77
C CYS A 326 -19.81 -18.86 -22.76
N TYR A 327 -19.29 -20.02 -22.39
CA TYR A 327 -20.00 -20.98 -21.54
C TYR A 327 -20.18 -20.45 -20.12
N TYR A 328 -19.14 -19.93 -19.49
CA TYR A 328 -19.22 -19.39 -18.14
C TYR A 328 -19.95 -18.04 -18.11
N LYS A 329 -20.72 -17.79 -17.05
CA LYS A 329 -21.32 -16.49 -16.72
C LYS A 329 -20.36 -15.67 -15.87
N TRP A 330 -19.83 -16.32 -14.83
CA TRP A 330 -18.85 -15.78 -13.91
C TRP A 330 -17.49 -16.45 -14.12
N ASN A 331 -16.45 -15.63 -14.26
CA ASN A 331 -15.07 -16.10 -14.29
C ASN A 331 -14.45 -15.99 -12.90
N ALA A 332 -14.07 -17.12 -12.30
CA ALA A 332 -13.57 -17.15 -10.94
C ALA A 332 -12.05 -16.90 -10.90
N ILE A 333 -11.68 -15.67 -11.23
CA ILE A 333 -10.34 -15.10 -11.03
C ILE A 333 -10.48 -13.66 -10.50
N ASP A 334 -9.35 -13.02 -10.23
CA ASP A 334 -9.23 -11.64 -9.77
C ASP A 334 -10.08 -11.35 -8.52
N PRO A 335 -9.87 -12.08 -7.41
CA PRO A 335 -10.54 -11.78 -6.16
C PRO A 335 -10.18 -10.39 -5.65
N SER A 336 -11.14 -9.71 -5.03
CA SER A 336 -10.94 -8.63 -4.07
C SER A 336 -11.80 -8.90 -2.84
N TYR A 337 -11.22 -8.63 -1.68
CA TYR A 337 -11.79 -9.01 -0.39
C TYR A 337 -11.90 -7.80 0.52
N ILE A 338 -13.04 -7.66 1.19
CA ILE A 338 -13.34 -6.54 2.07
C ILE A 338 -14.05 -7.02 3.34
N ILE A 339 -13.64 -6.43 4.46
CA ILE A 339 -14.41 -6.43 5.71
C ILE A 339 -15.27 -5.18 5.67
N ASP A 340 -16.57 -5.40 5.58
CA ASP A 340 -17.57 -4.36 5.50
C ASP A 340 -17.65 -3.56 6.82
N LYS A 341 -18.19 -2.34 6.77
CA LYS A 341 -18.42 -1.45 7.91
C LYS A 341 -19.22 -2.11 9.04
N ASP A 342 -20.04 -3.11 8.71
CA ASP A 342 -20.86 -3.87 9.67
C ASP A 342 -20.16 -5.18 10.14
N GLY A 343 -18.89 -5.39 9.78
CA GLY A 343 -18.08 -6.55 10.15
C GLY A 343 -18.35 -7.81 9.33
N LYS A 344 -19.22 -7.74 8.32
CA LYS A 344 -19.44 -8.82 7.35
C LYS A 344 -18.32 -8.87 6.34
N HIS A 345 -18.01 -10.05 5.82
CA HIS A 345 -16.92 -10.22 4.89
C HIS A 345 -17.47 -10.54 3.50
N TYR A 346 -16.92 -9.90 2.47
CA TYR A 346 -17.34 -10.11 1.09
C TYR A 346 -16.15 -10.44 0.20
N LEU A 347 -16.37 -11.38 -0.73
CA LEU A 347 -15.50 -11.64 -1.86
C LEU A 347 -16.16 -11.06 -3.10
N VAL A 348 -15.49 -10.10 -3.73
CA VAL A 348 -15.81 -9.55 -5.05
C VAL A 348 -14.85 -10.20 -6.04
N TYR A 349 -15.32 -10.61 -7.21
CA TYR A 349 -14.45 -11.25 -8.19
C TYR A 349 -15.01 -11.15 -9.61
N GLY A 350 -14.15 -11.38 -10.60
CA GLY A 350 -14.59 -11.42 -11.98
C GLY A 350 -13.56 -10.84 -12.94
N SER A 351 -13.53 -11.40 -14.13
CA SER A 351 -12.69 -10.93 -15.22
C SER A 351 -13.36 -11.29 -16.54
N TRP A 352 -13.62 -10.26 -17.33
CA TRP A 352 -14.42 -10.26 -18.54
C TRP A 352 -15.86 -10.76 -18.30
N HIS A 353 -16.32 -11.69 -19.14
CA HIS A 353 -17.56 -12.41 -18.96
C HIS A 353 -18.77 -11.48 -18.78
N SER A 354 -19.64 -11.77 -17.80
CA SER A 354 -20.88 -11.01 -17.56
C SER A 354 -20.67 -9.81 -16.63
N GLY A 355 -19.42 -9.51 -16.23
CA GLY A 355 -19.08 -8.46 -15.28
C GLY A 355 -18.59 -9.00 -13.93
N ILE A 356 -18.67 -8.16 -12.91
CA ILE A 356 -18.10 -8.39 -11.57
C ILE A 356 -19.20 -8.85 -10.62
N ALA A 357 -18.96 -9.95 -9.92
CA ALA A 357 -19.89 -10.53 -8.97
C ALA A 357 -19.36 -10.44 -7.53
N ALA A 358 -20.27 -10.48 -6.55
CA ALA A 358 -19.91 -10.52 -5.14
C ALA A 358 -20.75 -11.53 -4.36
N LEU A 359 -20.15 -12.15 -3.36
CA LEU A 359 -20.83 -12.99 -2.38
C LEU A 359 -20.29 -12.75 -0.97
N GLU A 360 -21.14 -13.01 0.02
CA GLU A 360 -20.74 -12.99 1.43
C GLU A 360 -19.90 -14.25 1.73
N VAL A 361 -18.80 -14.05 2.45
CA VAL A 361 -17.95 -15.13 2.97
C VAL A 361 -18.02 -15.12 4.49
N ASP A 362 -17.93 -16.30 5.09
CA ASP A 362 -17.89 -16.45 6.53
C ASP A 362 -16.61 -15.78 7.09
N ALA A 363 -16.79 -14.93 8.10
CA ALA A 363 -15.72 -14.09 8.62
C ALA A 363 -14.57 -14.92 9.20
N ALA A 364 -14.90 -16.02 9.88
CA ALA A 364 -13.94 -16.87 10.56
C ALA A 364 -13.11 -17.70 9.56
N THR A 365 -13.77 -18.34 8.61
CA THR A 365 -13.17 -19.32 7.69
C THR A 365 -12.71 -18.72 6.36
N GLY A 366 -13.25 -17.58 5.95
CA GLY A 366 -13.02 -16.98 4.63
C GLY A 366 -13.67 -17.73 3.47
N LYS A 367 -14.53 -18.73 3.74
CA LYS A 367 -15.24 -19.52 2.73
C LYS A 367 -16.61 -18.93 2.42
N PRO A 368 -17.25 -19.25 1.26
CA PRO A 368 -18.62 -18.82 1.00
C PRO A 368 -19.51 -19.10 2.19
N LEU A 369 -20.30 -18.09 2.62
CA LEU A 369 -21.14 -18.21 3.81
C LEU A 369 -22.14 -19.37 3.68
N ASN A 370 -22.64 -19.59 2.47
CA ASN A 370 -23.55 -20.67 2.12
C ASN A 370 -22.82 -21.75 1.31
N THR A 371 -23.24 -23.00 1.46
CA THR A 371 -22.79 -24.09 0.58
C THR A 371 -23.18 -23.76 -0.87
N LEU A 372 -22.19 -23.68 -1.75
CA LEU A 372 -22.43 -23.45 -3.17
C LEU A 372 -22.99 -24.73 -3.82
N PRO A 373 -24.01 -24.62 -4.70
CA PRO A 373 -24.56 -25.75 -5.44
C PRO A 373 -23.57 -26.21 -6.53
N LYS A 374 -24.04 -26.98 -7.51
CA LYS A 374 -23.21 -27.28 -8.69
C LYS A 374 -22.93 -25.98 -9.46
N PRO A 375 -21.72 -25.79 -10.03
CA PRO A 375 -21.37 -24.58 -10.79
C PRO A 375 -22.04 -24.49 -12.17
N TRP A 376 -23.14 -25.19 -12.40
CA TRP A 376 -23.93 -25.09 -13.62
C TRP A 376 -25.40 -25.38 -13.35
N GLY A 377 -26.28 -24.76 -14.14
CA GLY A 377 -27.73 -24.92 -14.04
C GLY A 377 -28.45 -23.78 -14.76
N THR A 378 -29.61 -23.37 -14.24
CA THR A 378 -30.27 -22.11 -14.61
C THR A 378 -29.60 -20.91 -13.94
N GLU A 379 -30.09 -19.70 -14.23
CA GLU A 379 -29.66 -18.48 -13.55
C GLU A 379 -29.93 -18.53 -12.04
N GLU A 380 -31.07 -19.10 -11.62
CA GLU A 380 -31.42 -19.29 -10.21
C GLU A 380 -30.49 -20.31 -9.52
N ASP A 381 -30.14 -21.40 -10.22
CA ASP A 381 -29.26 -22.43 -9.67
C ASP A 381 -27.87 -21.86 -9.32
N ILE A 382 -27.35 -20.95 -10.16
CA ILE A 382 -26.04 -20.35 -9.95
C ILE A 382 -26.07 -19.03 -9.19
N ALA A 383 -27.24 -18.52 -8.78
CA ALA A 383 -27.35 -17.29 -8.02
C ALA A 383 -26.45 -17.24 -6.75
N PRO A 384 -26.23 -18.35 -6.01
CA PRO A 384 -25.32 -18.36 -4.86
C PRO A 384 -23.84 -18.07 -5.21
N TYR A 385 -23.44 -18.18 -6.48
CA TYR A 385 -22.07 -17.84 -6.91
C TYR A 385 -21.79 -16.35 -6.90
N GLY A 386 -22.83 -15.50 -6.89
CA GLY A 386 -22.64 -14.09 -6.63
C GLY A 386 -23.71 -13.21 -7.27
N GLN A 387 -23.88 -12.04 -6.66
CA GLN A 387 -24.69 -10.95 -7.18
C GLN A 387 -23.85 -10.06 -8.10
N LEU A 388 -24.38 -9.73 -9.28
CA LEU A 388 -23.75 -8.75 -10.17
C LEU A 388 -23.64 -7.38 -9.48
N LEU A 389 -22.43 -6.85 -9.39
CA LEU A 389 -22.18 -5.48 -8.93
C LEU A 389 -22.12 -4.50 -10.09
N VAL A 390 -21.39 -4.84 -11.15
CA VAL A 390 -21.17 -3.95 -12.30
C VAL A 390 -21.02 -4.77 -13.58
N THR A 391 -21.61 -4.26 -14.67
CA THR A 391 -21.33 -4.69 -16.04
C THR A 391 -21.19 -3.49 -16.98
N ARG A 392 -20.40 -3.62 -18.05
CA ARG A 392 -20.36 -2.71 -19.19
C ARG A 392 -21.64 -2.78 -20.02
N GLN A 393 -22.20 -3.98 -20.21
CA GLN A 393 -23.38 -4.19 -21.04
C GLN A 393 -24.17 -5.41 -20.54
N ILE A 394 -25.41 -5.17 -20.10
CA ILE A 394 -26.31 -6.23 -19.65
C ILE A 394 -26.51 -7.27 -20.77
N GLY A 395 -26.42 -8.55 -20.40
CA GLY A 395 -26.56 -9.67 -21.32
C GLY A 395 -25.32 -10.00 -22.17
N ASN A 396 -24.27 -9.18 -22.13
CA ASN A 396 -23.00 -9.48 -22.79
C ASN A 396 -22.15 -10.42 -21.93
N ARG A 397 -21.66 -11.52 -22.52
CA ARG A 397 -20.82 -12.54 -21.85
C ARG A 397 -19.33 -12.42 -22.18
N TRP A 398 -18.91 -11.33 -22.81
CA TRP A 398 -17.51 -11.02 -23.04
C TRP A 398 -17.29 -9.52 -23.21
N GLN A 399 -16.96 -8.88 -22.10
CA GLN A 399 -16.74 -7.44 -22.03
C GLN A 399 -15.38 -7.19 -21.40
N ALA A 400 -14.59 -6.27 -21.93
CA ALA A 400 -13.24 -6.07 -21.44
C ALA A 400 -13.24 -5.26 -20.14
N SER A 401 -13.51 -5.94 -19.02
CA SER A 401 -13.47 -5.42 -17.65
C SER A 401 -13.02 -6.50 -16.67
N GLU A 402 -12.04 -6.22 -15.81
CA GLU A 402 -11.46 -7.18 -14.87
C GLU A 402 -10.81 -6.48 -13.66
N GLY A 403 -10.12 -7.24 -12.80
CA GLY A 403 -9.37 -6.71 -11.66
C GLY A 403 -10.21 -5.81 -10.75
N PRO A 404 -11.36 -6.29 -10.22
CA PRO A 404 -12.14 -5.51 -9.29
C PRO A 404 -11.30 -5.23 -8.05
N GLU A 405 -11.30 -3.99 -7.57
CA GLU A 405 -10.71 -3.64 -6.29
C GLU A 405 -11.70 -2.80 -5.49
N ILE A 406 -12.13 -3.33 -4.35
CA ILE A 406 -13.14 -2.70 -3.52
C ILE A 406 -12.57 -2.19 -2.20
N ILE A 407 -12.91 -0.95 -1.88
CA ILE A 407 -12.60 -0.29 -0.61
C ILE A 407 -13.84 0.40 -0.05
N TYR A 408 -13.86 0.62 1.26
CA TYR A 408 -14.80 1.52 1.92
C TYR A 408 -14.05 2.73 2.46
N ASN A 409 -14.49 3.93 2.13
CA ASN A 409 -13.93 5.15 2.70
C ASN A 409 -14.91 5.74 3.74
N PRO A 410 -14.59 5.66 5.05
CA PRO A 410 -15.47 6.17 6.10
C PRO A 410 -15.67 7.69 6.05
N ASN A 411 -14.73 8.45 5.48
CA ASN A 411 -14.82 9.91 5.39
C ASN A 411 -15.85 10.36 4.35
N THR A 412 -16.15 9.53 3.35
CA THR A 412 -17.16 9.83 2.33
C THR A 412 -18.43 9.00 2.52
N GLY A 413 -18.37 7.89 3.25
CA GLY A 413 -19.49 6.97 3.47
C GLY A 413 -19.82 6.12 2.24
N TYR A 414 -18.86 5.90 1.34
CA TYR A 414 -19.03 5.15 0.10
C TYR A 414 -18.06 3.97 0.01
N TYR A 415 -18.55 2.88 -0.60
CA TYR A 415 -17.72 1.87 -1.24
C TYR A 415 -17.32 2.36 -2.61
N TYR A 416 -16.05 2.17 -2.97
CA TYR A 416 -15.53 2.43 -4.30
C TYR A 416 -15.11 1.12 -4.91
N LEU A 417 -15.61 0.84 -6.11
CA LEU A 417 -15.22 -0.32 -6.90
C LEU A 417 -14.41 0.19 -8.09
N PHE A 418 -13.11 -0.05 -8.03
CA PHE A 418 -12.16 0.20 -9.11
C PHE A 418 -12.12 -1.02 -10.02
N MET A 419 -11.97 -0.80 -11.31
CA MET A 419 -11.89 -1.88 -12.30
C MET A 419 -10.95 -1.50 -13.43
N ALA A 420 -10.31 -2.49 -14.01
CA ALA A 420 -9.52 -2.33 -15.21
C ALA A 420 -10.39 -2.52 -16.45
N TYR A 421 -10.31 -1.61 -17.43
CA TYR A 421 -10.99 -1.72 -18.72
C TYR A 421 -10.00 -2.03 -19.84
N ASP A 422 -10.49 -2.77 -20.84
CA ASP A 422 -9.79 -3.15 -22.06
C ASP A 422 -8.62 -4.12 -21.84
N ALA A 423 -7.87 -4.43 -22.89
CA ALA A 423 -6.76 -5.38 -22.82
C ALA A 423 -5.56 -4.78 -22.04
N LEU A 424 -4.85 -5.64 -21.31
CA LEU A 424 -3.71 -5.29 -20.46
C LEU A 424 -2.51 -4.63 -21.15
N ASP A 425 -2.49 -4.57 -22.50
CA ASP A 425 -1.35 -4.14 -23.29
C ASP A 425 -1.25 -2.61 -23.40
N VAL A 426 -1.83 -2.01 -24.44
CA VAL A 426 -1.82 -0.56 -24.65
C VAL A 426 -3.09 0.13 -24.16
N PRO A 427 -4.32 -0.39 -24.37
CA PRO A 427 -5.54 0.35 -24.04
C PRO A 427 -5.88 0.32 -22.55
N TYR A 428 -5.23 -0.51 -21.74
CA TYR A 428 -5.56 -0.71 -20.32
C TYR A 428 -5.67 0.59 -19.52
N ASN A 429 -6.79 0.74 -18.82
CA ASN A 429 -7.13 1.96 -18.07
C ASN A 429 -7.98 1.64 -16.84
N THR A 430 -7.76 2.37 -15.74
CA THR A 430 -8.55 2.18 -14.50
C THR A 430 -9.80 3.04 -14.54
N ARG A 431 -10.91 2.48 -14.10
CA ARG A 431 -12.20 3.16 -13.88
C ARG A 431 -12.61 3.02 -12.42
N VAL A 432 -13.50 3.89 -11.94
CA VAL A 432 -14.09 3.77 -10.60
C VAL A 432 -15.56 4.15 -10.60
N CYS A 433 -16.35 3.44 -9.81
CA CYS A 433 -17.73 3.77 -9.46
C CYS A 433 -17.89 3.68 -7.94
N ARG A 434 -19.01 4.17 -7.40
CA ARG A 434 -19.25 4.11 -5.96
C ARG A 434 -20.68 3.75 -5.58
N SER A 435 -20.87 3.21 -4.39
CA SER A 435 -22.17 2.93 -3.78
C SER A 435 -22.14 3.21 -2.28
N GLN A 436 -23.30 3.46 -1.67
CA GLN A 436 -23.42 3.50 -0.20
C GLN A 436 -23.68 2.11 0.39
N SER A 437 -23.82 1.09 -0.45
CA SER A 437 -24.05 -0.30 -0.08
C SER A 437 -23.04 -1.20 -0.80
N ILE A 438 -22.46 -2.17 -0.09
CA ILE A 438 -21.49 -3.13 -0.65
C ILE A 438 -22.06 -3.90 -1.86
N LEU A 439 -23.36 -4.15 -1.87
CA LEU A 439 -24.06 -4.85 -2.97
C LEU A 439 -24.69 -3.90 -4.00
N GLY A 440 -24.34 -2.61 -3.97
CA GLY A 440 -24.80 -1.62 -4.94
C GLY A 440 -26.20 -1.05 -4.62
N PRO A 441 -26.81 -0.33 -5.59
CA PRO A 441 -26.29 -0.11 -6.95
C PRO A 441 -25.05 0.78 -6.96
N TYR A 442 -24.15 0.53 -7.91
CA TYR A 442 -22.92 1.28 -8.15
C TYR A 442 -23.14 2.31 -9.26
N LEU A 443 -22.83 3.56 -8.95
CA LEU A 443 -23.02 4.69 -9.83
C LEU A 443 -21.69 5.25 -10.32
N GLY A 444 -21.64 5.63 -11.60
CA GLY A 444 -20.58 6.49 -12.13
C GLY A 444 -20.70 7.93 -11.63
N ILE A 445 -19.65 8.73 -11.80
CA ILE A 445 -19.62 10.16 -11.44
C ILE A 445 -20.66 10.99 -12.20
N ASP A 446 -21.09 10.52 -13.36
CA ASP A 446 -22.15 11.08 -14.19
C ASP A 446 -23.57 10.64 -13.77
N GLY A 447 -23.69 9.76 -12.77
CA GLY A 447 -24.94 9.21 -12.29
C GLY A 447 -25.41 7.94 -13.00
N THR A 448 -24.63 7.39 -13.93
CA THR A 448 -24.97 6.13 -14.63
C THR A 448 -25.03 4.95 -13.66
N ASP A 449 -26.15 4.22 -13.63
CA ASP A 449 -26.33 3.01 -12.81
C ASP A 449 -25.78 1.77 -13.52
N LEU A 450 -24.52 1.46 -13.19
CA LEU A 450 -23.73 0.40 -13.80
C LEU A 450 -24.13 -0.99 -13.30
N THR A 451 -24.85 -1.08 -12.18
CA THR A 451 -25.39 -2.34 -11.67
C THR A 451 -26.62 -2.77 -12.45
N ARG A 452 -27.56 -1.83 -12.67
CA ARG A 452 -28.86 -2.15 -13.27
C ARG A 452 -28.86 -2.13 -14.79
N PHE A 453 -28.18 -1.15 -15.39
CA PHE A 453 -28.23 -0.92 -16.84
C PHE A 453 -26.89 -1.18 -17.53
N GLY A 454 -25.82 -1.30 -16.75
CA GLY A 454 -24.47 -1.24 -17.23
C GLY A 454 -24.12 0.14 -17.82
N GLY A 455 -23.05 0.20 -18.59
CA GLY A 455 -22.59 1.40 -19.26
C GLY A 455 -21.08 1.62 -19.18
N GLU A 456 -20.64 2.75 -19.72
CA GLU A 456 -19.26 3.18 -19.58
C GLU A 456 -19.03 3.74 -18.19
N MET A 457 -18.13 3.12 -17.42
CA MET A 457 -17.81 3.57 -16.07
C MET A 457 -16.97 4.85 -16.13
N LEU A 458 -17.47 5.91 -15.52
CA LEU A 458 -16.77 7.16 -15.33
C LEU A 458 -16.62 7.44 -13.82
N PRO A 459 -15.50 8.05 -13.38
CA PRO A 459 -14.44 8.63 -14.21
C PRO A 459 -13.40 7.59 -14.66
N ILE A 460 -12.56 8.01 -15.61
CA ILE A 460 -11.31 7.31 -15.96
C ILE A 460 -10.26 7.75 -14.96
N VAL A 461 -9.77 6.85 -14.12
CA VAL A 461 -8.78 7.18 -13.08
C VAL A 461 -7.39 7.31 -13.67
N THR A 462 -7.01 6.37 -14.53
CA THR A 462 -5.73 6.36 -15.26
C THR A 462 -5.99 5.99 -16.71
N HIS A 463 -5.18 6.52 -17.61
CA HIS A 463 -5.19 6.16 -19.04
C HIS A 463 -3.75 6.22 -19.55
N PRO A 464 -3.38 5.48 -20.61
CA PRO A 464 -2.10 5.64 -21.29
C PRO A 464 -1.75 7.11 -21.51
N TYR A 465 -0.56 7.53 -21.09
CA TYR A 465 -0.19 8.94 -21.02
C TYR A 465 1.30 9.16 -21.32
N LYS A 466 1.65 10.41 -21.63
CA LYS A 466 3.05 10.82 -21.88
C LYS A 466 3.27 12.29 -21.51
N PHE A 467 4.11 12.53 -20.50
CA PHE A 467 4.73 13.84 -20.25
C PHE A 467 5.91 14.07 -21.21
N SER A 468 6.37 15.33 -21.29
CA SER A 468 7.54 15.72 -22.08
C SER A 468 8.79 14.97 -21.60
N ASN A 469 9.74 14.70 -22.49
CA ASN A 469 10.99 13.98 -22.19
C ASN A 469 10.81 12.54 -21.65
N SER A 470 9.59 11.98 -21.76
CA SER A 470 9.27 10.60 -21.38
C SER A 470 8.98 9.74 -22.61
N ASN A 471 9.14 8.42 -22.49
CA ASN A 471 8.49 7.48 -23.40
C ASN A 471 6.99 7.40 -23.16
N GLY A 472 6.54 7.80 -21.95
CA GLY A 472 5.18 7.60 -21.50
C GLY A 472 4.94 6.17 -21.00
N TRP A 473 3.76 5.95 -20.44
CA TRP A 473 3.35 4.68 -19.87
C TRP A 473 2.01 4.25 -20.46
N VAL A 474 1.86 2.95 -20.68
CA VAL A 474 0.62 2.29 -21.14
C VAL A 474 0.31 1.11 -20.22
N GLY A 475 -0.79 0.39 -20.41
CA GLY A 475 -1.03 -0.82 -19.62
C GLY A 475 -1.19 -0.56 -18.11
N ILE A 476 -1.83 0.56 -17.74
CA ILE A 476 -1.90 1.06 -16.34
C ILE A 476 -3.28 0.84 -15.75
N ALA A 477 -3.54 -0.35 -15.23
CA ALA A 477 -4.73 -0.69 -14.46
C ALA A 477 -4.49 -1.99 -13.66
N HIS A 478 -5.54 -2.71 -13.26
CA HIS A 478 -5.48 -3.82 -12.29
C HIS A 478 -4.85 -3.36 -10.99
N CYS A 479 -5.61 -2.53 -10.26
CA CYS A 479 -5.04 -1.78 -9.15
C CYS A 479 -5.30 -2.42 -7.79
N ALA A 480 -4.37 -2.19 -6.87
CA ALA A 480 -4.66 -2.23 -5.44
C ALA A 480 -4.87 -0.81 -4.91
N ILE A 481 -5.87 -0.67 -4.04
CA ILE A 481 -6.14 0.57 -3.31
C ILE A 481 -5.96 0.29 -1.82
N PHE A 482 -5.13 1.09 -1.16
CA PHE A 482 -4.83 0.92 0.25
C PHE A 482 -4.52 2.27 0.90
N ASP A 483 -4.60 2.32 2.22
CA ASP A 483 -4.24 3.47 3.03
C ASP A 483 -3.25 3.07 4.15
N ASP A 484 -2.65 4.09 4.77
CA ASP A 484 -1.70 3.91 5.88
C ASP A 484 -2.34 4.05 7.27
N GLY A 485 -3.66 4.19 7.36
CA GLY A 485 -4.39 4.49 8.59
C GLY A 485 -4.31 5.94 9.06
N ASN A 486 -3.49 6.78 8.42
CA ASN A 486 -3.29 8.20 8.76
C ASN A 486 -3.96 9.15 7.75
N GLY A 487 -4.84 8.62 6.90
CA GLY A 487 -5.54 9.39 5.88
C GLY A 487 -4.78 9.53 4.56
N ASN A 488 -3.60 8.91 4.40
CA ASN A 488 -2.92 8.84 3.11
C ASN A 488 -3.41 7.61 2.35
N TRP A 489 -3.88 7.83 1.13
CA TRP A 489 -4.39 6.79 0.25
C TRP A 489 -3.44 6.60 -0.93
N TYR A 490 -3.36 5.36 -1.40
CA TYR A 490 -2.43 4.96 -2.44
C TYR A 490 -3.12 4.09 -3.48
N TYR A 491 -2.64 4.21 -4.70
CA TYR A 491 -2.97 3.39 -5.85
C TYR A 491 -1.71 2.63 -6.24
N ALA A 492 -1.79 1.31 -6.38
CA ALA A 492 -0.71 0.52 -6.96
C ALA A 492 -1.20 -0.25 -8.18
N SER A 493 -0.39 -0.33 -9.24
CA SER A 493 -0.69 -1.12 -10.43
C SER A 493 0.60 -1.47 -11.19
N GLN A 494 0.51 -2.34 -12.19
CA GLN A 494 1.51 -2.36 -13.25
C GLN A 494 1.44 -1.11 -14.12
N GLY A 495 2.54 -0.80 -14.79
CA GLY A 495 2.63 0.07 -15.95
C GLY A 495 3.59 -0.54 -16.96
N ARG A 496 3.21 -0.52 -18.23
CA ARG A 496 4.00 -1.05 -19.34
C ARG A 496 4.69 0.07 -20.10
N LEU A 497 5.87 -0.25 -20.64
CA LEU A 497 6.44 0.62 -21.66
C LEU A 497 5.61 0.56 -22.96
N PRO A 498 5.68 1.58 -23.81
CA PRO A 498 5.02 1.57 -25.12
C PRO A 498 5.60 0.47 -26.03
N LYS A 499 4.88 0.10 -27.09
CA LYS A 499 5.41 -0.81 -28.12
C LYS A 499 6.57 -0.13 -28.88
N ASP A 500 7.54 -0.94 -29.29
CA ASP A 500 8.64 -0.59 -30.19
C ASP A 500 9.57 0.55 -29.72
N ILE A 501 9.80 0.68 -28.40
CA ILE A 501 10.84 1.56 -27.86
C ILE A 501 12.24 1.11 -28.36
N PRO A 502 13.02 1.98 -29.02
CA PRO A 502 14.34 1.64 -29.53
C PRO A 502 15.27 1.12 -28.44
N GLY A 503 16.01 0.05 -28.73
CA GLY A 503 16.96 -0.56 -27.79
C GLY A 503 16.35 -1.53 -26.78
N ILE A 504 15.01 -1.66 -26.72
CA ILE A 504 14.32 -2.55 -25.80
C ILE A 504 13.51 -3.58 -26.58
N ASN A 505 13.96 -4.84 -26.55
CA ASN A 505 13.24 -5.95 -27.16
C ASN A 505 11.85 -6.10 -26.51
N ALA A 506 10.79 -6.29 -27.28
CA ALA A 506 9.42 -6.46 -26.76
C ALA A 506 9.06 -5.48 -25.62
N SER A 507 9.34 -4.19 -25.79
CA SER A 507 9.20 -3.16 -24.74
C SER A 507 7.87 -3.18 -23.99
N ASN A 508 6.75 -3.48 -24.64
CA ASN A 508 5.46 -3.57 -23.98
C ASN A 508 5.30 -4.76 -23.01
N ALA A 509 6.21 -5.74 -23.04
CA ALA A 509 6.31 -6.79 -22.03
C ALA A 509 7.03 -6.34 -20.74
N VAL A 510 7.69 -5.18 -20.74
CA VAL A 510 8.28 -4.58 -19.55
C VAL A 510 7.16 -4.03 -18.68
N MET A 511 6.99 -4.58 -17.48
CA MET A 511 5.94 -4.27 -16.50
C MET A 511 6.58 -3.75 -15.21
N MET A 512 6.47 -2.45 -14.99
CA MET A 512 6.99 -1.77 -13.80
C MET A 512 5.85 -1.54 -12.81
N GLY A 513 6.08 -1.88 -11.54
CA GLY A 513 5.17 -1.53 -10.47
C GLY A 513 5.13 -0.03 -10.28
N HIS A 514 3.93 0.52 -10.27
CA HIS A 514 3.66 1.93 -10.00
C HIS A 514 2.92 2.00 -8.67
N VAL A 515 3.45 2.77 -7.72
CA VAL A 515 2.69 3.27 -6.57
C VAL A 515 2.45 4.75 -6.81
N ARG A 516 1.26 5.25 -6.47
CA ARG A 516 0.84 6.65 -6.66
C ARG A 516 -0.01 7.09 -5.49
N SER A 517 -0.01 8.38 -5.21
CA SER A 517 -0.88 8.96 -4.19
C SER A 517 -2.32 9.05 -4.73
N ILE A 518 -3.29 8.92 -3.83
CA ILE A 518 -4.69 9.29 -4.09
C ILE A 518 -5.01 10.53 -3.27
N LYS A 519 -5.65 11.52 -3.91
CA LYS A 519 -6.38 12.60 -3.24
C LYS A 519 -7.88 12.41 -3.46
N TRP A 520 -8.68 13.02 -2.61
CA TRP A 520 -10.14 12.98 -2.71
C TRP A 520 -10.66 14.34 -3.16
N THR A 521 -11.57 14.41 -4.13
CA THR A 521 -12.23 15.68 -4.53
C THR A 521 -13.13 16.21 -3.41
N SER A 522 -13.55 17.47 -3.48
CA SER A 522 -14.56 18.03 -2.56
C SER A 522 -15.89 17.27 -2.57
N THR A 523 -16.18 16.56 -3.66
CA THR A 523 -17.36 15.71 -3.85
C THR A 523 -17.12 14.23 -3.49
N GLY A 524 -15.96 13.90 -2.93
CA GLY A 524 -15.61 12.56 -2.47
C GLY A 524 -15.32 11.58 -3.58
N TRP A 525 -14.71 11.99 -4.70
CA TRP A 525 -14.20 11.07 -5.73
C TRP A 525 -12.67 10.94 -5.62
N PRO A 526 -12.11 9.73 -5.78
CA PRO A 526 -10.66 9.53 -5.69
C PRO A 526 -9.98 9.95 -6.99
N VAL A 527 -9.00 10.84 -6.93
CA VAL A 527 -8.09 11.15 -8.04
C VAL A 527 -6.74 10.50 -7.77
N VAL A 528 -6.20 9.79 -8.75
CA VAL A 528 -4.81 9.29 -8.72
C VAL A 528 -3.89 10.39 -9.20
N MET A 529 -2.84 10.66 -8.44
CA MET A 529 -1.89 11.73 -8.75
C MET A 529 -0.95 11.36 -9.93
N PRO A 530 -0.50 12.36 -10.71
CA PRO A 530 0.10 12.12 -12.02
C PRO A 530 1.48 11.46 -12.04
N GLU A 531 2.24 11.52 -10.96
CA GLU A 531 3.58 10.96 -10.88
C GLU A 531 3.61 9.72 -10.00
N ARG A 532 4.59 8.83 -10.22
CA ARG A 532 4.79 7.70 -9.30
C ARG A 532 5.31 8.23 -7.97
N TYR A 533 4.84 7.64 -6.89
CA TYR A 533 5.18 8.00 -5.53
C TYR A 533 6.70 7.94 -5.32
N GLY A 534 7.25 9.03 -4.80
CA GLY A 534 8.67 9.17 -4.50
C GLY A 534 8.94 9.66 -3.08
N ALA A 535 7.95 9.61 -2.18
CA ALA A 535 8.07 10.11 -0.81
C ALA A 535 8.57 11.58 -0.70
N VAL A 536 8.14 12.43 -1.64
CA VAL A 536 8.44 13.87 -1.59
C VAL A 536 7.82 14.49 -0.32
N PRO A 537 8.57 15.31 0.45
CA PRO A 537 8.01 16.05 1.59
C PRO A 537 6.78 16.87 1.18
N GLN A 538 5.67 16.67 1.90
CA GLN A 538 4.38 17.32 1.62
C GLN A 538 4.26 18.68 2.31
N LEU A 539 5.24 19.56 2.08
CA LEU A 539 5.16 20.94 2.57
C LEU A 539 3.99 21.67 1.88
N PRO A 540 3.27 22.56 2.59
CA PRO A 540 2.22 23.36 1.99
C PRO A 540 2.71 24.04 0.70
N ILE A 541 1.89 24.00 -0.34
CA ILE A 541 2.15 24.76 -1.56
C ILE A 541 1.71 26.20 -1.31
N THR A 542 2.48 27.16 -1.80
CA THR A 542 2.10 28.58 -1.74
C THR A 542 1.62 29.06 -3.10
N GLU A 543 0.79 30.10 -3.12
CA GLU A 543 0.16 30.58 -4.36
C GLU A 543 1.17 31.08 -5.40
N ASP A 544 2.27 31.70 -4.95
CA ASP A 544 3.34 32.18 -5.82
C ASP A 544 4.02 31.03 -6.58
N GLU A 545 4.08 29.83 -6.01
CA GLU A 545 4.59 28.63 -6.67
C GLU A 545 3.65 28.11 -7.79
N LEU A 546 2.39 28.54 -7.85
CA LEU A 546 1.41 28.04 -8.83
C LEU A 546 1.51 28.77 -10.18
N THR A 547 1.99 30.01 -10.20
CA THR A 547 2.11 30.83 -11.42
C THR A 547 3.23 30.35 -12.35
N GLY A 548 2.96 30.24 -13.65
CA GLY A 548 3.92 29.79 -14.66
C GLY A 548 3.38 28.66 -15.53
N SER A 549 4.30 27.98 -16.22
CA SER A 549 3.97 26.94 -17.19
C SER A 549 3.76 25.58 -16.52
N TRP A 550 2.75 24.87 -16.99
CA TRP A 550 2.39 23.52 -16.60
C TRP A 550 2.33 22.63 -17.84
N GLU A 551 2.75 21.38 -17.68
CA GLU A 551 2.28 20.31 -18.55
C GLU A 551 0.87 19.93 -18.13
N HIS A 552 -0.07 19.89 -19.07
CA HIS A 552 -1.47 19.56 -18.85
C HIS A 552 -1.87 18.39 -19.76
N ILE A 553 -2.52 17.37 -19.19
CA ILE A 553 -3.05 16.21 -19.91
C ILE A 553 -4.55 16.09 -19.67
N ASP A 554 -5.34 16.06 -20.74
CA ASP A 554 -6.71 15.54 -20.73
C ASP A 554 -6.64 14.03 -20.94
N LEU A 555 -6.98 13.23 -19.91
CA LEU A 555 -6.97 11.77 -19.93
C LEU A 555 -8.27 11.16 -20.48
N SER A 556 -9.10 11.93 -21.18
CA SER A 556 -10.29 11.41 -21.87
C SER A 556 -9.96 10.17 -22.70
N TYR A 557 -10.82 9.16 -22.60
CA TYR A 557 -10.66 7.86 -23.24
C TYR A 557 -10.28 7.96 -24.71
N SER A 558 -9.29 7.17 -25.11
CA SER A 558 -8.99 6.89 -26.50
C SER A 558 -8.33 5.53 -26.60
N TYR A 559 -9.07 4.54 -27.10
CA TYR A 559 -8.60 3.16 -27.23
C TYR A 559 -7.19 3.09 -27.82
N GLY A 560 -6.27 2.47 -27.07
CA GLY A 560 -4.92 2.16 -27.52
C GLY A 560 -4.03 3.38 -27.82
N LYS A 561 -4.35 4.57 -27.30
CA LYS A 561 -3.54 5.78 -27.53
C LYS A 561 -3.06 6.42 -26.25
N GLN A 562 -1.81 6.85 -26.24
CA GLN A 562 -1.30 7.72 -25.20
C GLN A 562 -1.88 9.13 -25.31
N LYS A 563 -2.18 9.71 -24.15
CA LYS A 563 -2.58 11.10 -24.00
C LYS A 563 -1.33 11.91 -23.66
N THR A 564 -0.90 12.75 -24.60
CA THR A 564 0.32 13.55 -24.47
C THR A 564 0.03 14.89 -23.81
N SER A 565 0.97 15.37 -22.99
CA SER A 565 0.89 16.70 -22.40
C SER A 565 0.95 17.83 -23.43
N ASN A 566 0.31 18.93 -23.10
CA ASN A 566 0.48 20.24 -23.74
C ASN A 566 0.83 21.30 -22.68
N THR A 567 1.31 22.46 -23.09
CA THR A 567 1.59 23.56 -22.16
C THR A 567 0.28 24.27 -21.79
N MET A 568 0.10 24.58 -20.51
CA MET A 568 -0.89 25.50 -19.97
C MET A 568 -0.21 26.50 -19.04
N THR A 569 -0.61 27.78 -19.06
CA THR A 569 0.07 28.83 -18.27
C THR A 569 -0.89 29.50 -17.30
N LEU A 570 -0.56 29.47 -16.01
CA LEU A 570 -1.28 30.19 -14.95
C LEU A 570 -0.57 31.52 -14.67
N SER A 571 -1.27 32.65 -14.76
CA SER A 571 -0.71 33.97 -14.46
C SER A 571 -1.05 34.44 -13.03
N ALA A 572 -0.24 35.35 -12.51
CA ALA A 572 -0.42 35.96 -11.19
C ALA A 572 -1.70 36.82 -11.06
N ASP A 573 -2.37 37.18 -12.17
CA ASP A 573 -3.70 37.82 -12.16
C ASP A 573 -4.85 36.80 -12.23
N HIS A 574 -4.58 35.55 -11.83
CA HIS A 574 -5.54 34.47 -11.66
C HIS A 574 -6.24 34.05 -12.97
N LYS A 575 -5.49 34.03 -14.08
CA LYS A 575 -5.97 33.60 -15.40
C LYS A 575 -5.16 32.45 -15.96
N VAL A 576 -5.80 31.68 -16.83
CA VAL A 576 -5.13 30.78 -17.76
C VAL A 576 -4.84 31.57 -19.03
N THR A 577 -3.58 31.92 -19.25
CA THR A 577 -3.17 32.82 -20.36
C THR A 577 -2.82 32.07 -21.64
N ASP A 578 -2.48 30.79 -21.53
CA ASP A 578 -2.18 29.92 -22.66
C ASP A 578 -2.54 28.46 -22.40
N GLY A 579 -2.70 27.69 -23.48
CA GLY A 579 -2.98 26.27 -23.42
C GLY A 579 -4.45 25.88 -23.26
N SER A 580 -4.65 24.66 -22.77
CA SER A 580 -5.97 24.14 -22.42
C SER A 580 -6.64 25.08 -21.40
N TRP A 581 -7.90 25.43 -21.64
CA TRP A 581 -8.69 26.37 -20.80
C TRP A 581 -8.26 27.85 -20.84
N LYS A 582 -7.50 28.29 -21.85
CA LYS A 582 -7.19 29.71 -22.07
C LYS A 582 -8.43 30.60 -21.93
N GLY A 583 -8.33 31.63 -21.11
CA GLY A 583 -9.41 32.56 -20.78
C GLY A 583 -10.20 32.20 -19.52
N ALA A 584 -10.03 31.00 -18.96
CA ALA A 584 -10.54 30.67 -17.64
C ALA A 584 -9.81 31.47 -16.54
N THR A 585 -10.50 31.73 -15.44
CA THR A 585 -9.91 32.26 -14.21
C THR A 585 -9.72 31.11 -13.22
N TRP A 586 -8.82 31.27 -12.26
CA TRP A 586 -8.57 30.26 -11.23
C TRP A 586 -8.54 30.87 -9.83
N ASN A 587 -8.89 30.08 -8.82
CA ASN A 587 -8.83 30.44 -7.42
C ASN A 587 -8.14 29.33 -6.63
N TYR A 588 -7.18 29.70 -5.79
CA TYR A 588 -6.45 28.77 -4.94
C TYR A 588 -7.06 28.70 -3.53
N ASP A 589 -7.28 27.48 -3.07
CA ASP A 589 -7.66 27.16 -1.70
C ASP A 589 -6.43 26.54 -1.02
N ALA A 590 -5.77 27.34 -0.17
CA ALA A 590 -4.56 26.94 0.53
C ALA A 590 -4.82 25.92 1.64
N ASP A 591 -6.00 25.96 2.28
CA ASP A 591 -6.33 25.06 3.38
C ASP A 591 -6.51 23.63 2.87
N ASN A 592 -7.13 23.48 1.69
CA ASN A 592 -7.38 22.18 1.07
C ASN A 592 -6.39 21.81 -0.04
N GLN A 593 -5.47 22.70 -0.38
CA GLN A 593 -4.50 22.54 -1.48
C GLN A 593 -5.20 22.22 -2.81
N ARG A 594 -6.13 23.09 -3.23
CA ARG A 594 -6.94 22.91 -4.46
C ARG A 594 -6.94 24.15 -5.34
N ILE A 595 -7.12 23.96 -6.64
CA ILE A 595 -7.45 25.05 -7.56
C ILE A 595 -8.83 24.79 -8.15
N THR A 596 -9.68 25.81 -8.12
CA THR A 596 -10.96 25.82 -8.85
C THR A 596 -10.85 26.74 -10.05
N PHE A 597 -11.22 26.25 -11.22
CA PHE A 597 -11.24 27.00 -12.47
C PHE A 597 -12.67 27.43 -12.83
N SER A 598 -12.84 28.58 -13.48
CA SER A 598 -14.17 29.11 -13.85
C SER A 598 -14.90 28.30 -14.93
N ASN A 599 -14.23 27.34 -15.55
CA ASN A 599 -14.84 26.33 -16.43
C ASN A 599 -15.49 25.15 -15.66
N GLY A 600 -15.49 25.20 -14.32
CA GLY A 600 -16.11 24.20 -13.45
C GLY A 600 -15.20 23.04 -13.06
N VAL A 601 -13.90 23.08 -13.39
CA VAL A 601 -12.94 22.05 -12.99
C VAL A 601 -12.34 22.39 -11.63
N GLU A 602 -12.37 21.42 -10.71
CA GLU A 602 -11.58 21.44 -9.47
C GLU A 602 -10.43 20.45 -9.60
N VAL A 603 -9.23 20.84 -9.19
CA VAL A 603 -8.06 19.97 -9.12
C VAL A 603 -7.46 19.96 -7.72
N CYS A 604 -7.06 18.76 -7.26
CA CYS A 604 -6.27 18.55 -6.04
C CYS A 604 -4.80 18.77 -6.38
N LEU A 605 -4.06 19.48 -5.52
CA LEU A 605 -2.61 19.66 -5.65
C LEU A 605 -1.85 18.69 -4.75
N GLN A 606 -0.63 18.35 -5.17
CA GLN A 606 0.33 17.63 -4.34
C GLN A 606 1.76 17.93 -4.80
N ARG A 607 2.75 17.76 -3.92
CA ARG A 607 4.16 17.66 -4.33
C ARG A 607 4.49 16.22 -4.69
N GLU A 608 5.04 15.98 -5.86
CA GLU A 608 5.49 14.64 -6.29
C GLU A 608 6.86 14.72 -6.96
N VAL A 609 7.46 13.58 -7.28
CA VAL A 609 8.74 13.54 -7.98
C VAL A 609 8.50 13.77 -9.48
N ASP A 610 9.31 14.64 -10.08
CA ASP A 610 9.40 14.78 -11.52
C ASP A 610 10.30 13.67 -12.07
N TRP A 611 9.67 12.59 -12.57
CA TRP A 611 10.39 11.44 -13.12
C TRP A 611 11.11 11.76 -14.44
N GLU A 612 10.62 12.77 -15.16
CA GLU A 612 11.12 13.23 -16.45
C GLU A 612 12.25 14.26 -16.33
N ALA A 613 12.52 14.79 -15.13
CA ALA A 613 13.64 15.69 -14.89
C ALA A 613 14.98 14.94 -14.83
N SER A 614 16.06 15.59 -15.29
CA SER A 614 17.43 15.07 -15.20
C SER A 614 18.38 16.16 -14.67
N PRO A 615 18.88 16.05 -13.42
CA PRO A 615 18.54 15.04 -12.43
C PRO A 615 17.08 15.13 -11.95
N ARG A 616 16.50 14.00 -11.50
CA ARG A 616 15.15 13.96 -10.92
C ARG A 616 15.07 14.85 -9.67
N THR A 617 13.93 15.50 -9.48
CA THR A 617 13.68 16.41 -8.35
C THR A 617 12.19 16.40 -7.99
N HIS A 618 11.78 17.03 -6.90
CA HIS A 618 10.36 17.22 -6.60
C HIS A 618 9.72 18.20 -7.60
N THR A 619 8.40 18.24 -7.72
CA THR A 619 7.63 19.24 -8.46
C THR A 619 6.22 19.33 -7.86
N ILE A 620 5.40 20.25 -8.36
CA ILE A 620 3.98 20.33 -8.00
C ILE A 620 3.17 19.69 -9.12
N VAL A 621 2.21 18.87 -8.75
CA VAL A 621 1.28 18.22 -9.66
C VAL A 621 -0.16 18.55 -9.28
N TYR A 622 -1.08 18.36 -10.22
CA TYR A 622 -2.50 18.36 -9.92
C TYR A 622 -3.24 17.21 -10.60
N ALA A 623 -4.34 16.78 -10.00
CA ALA A 623 -5.29 15.88 -10.63
C ALA A 623 -6.74 16.29 -10.30
N GLY A 624 -7.65 16.17 -11.27
CA GLY A 624 -9.04 16.57 -11.08
C GLY A 624 -9.98 15.97 -12.11
N TYR A 625 -11.27 16.13 -11.86
CA TYR A 625 -12.33 15.60 -12.70
C TYR A 625 -13.28 16.69 -13.18
N THR A 626 -13.91 16.39 -14.32
CA THR A 626 -15.30 16.79 -14.60
C THR A 626 -16.17 15.53 -14.53
N ASN A 627 -17.46 15.64 -14.83
CA ASN A 627 -18.33 14.46 -14.86
C ASN A 627 -17.95 13.41 -15.92
N SER A 628 -17.06 13.71 -16.87
CA SER A 628 -16.68 12.77 -17.93
C SER A 628 -15.20 12.72 -18.28
N LYS A 629 -14.38 13.59 -17.68
CA LYS A 629 -12.97 13.72 -18.02
C LYS A 629 -12.10 13.85 -16.80
N THR A 630 -10.87 13.42 -16.97
CA THR A 630 -9.82 13.46 -15.96
C THR A 630 -8.69 14.31 -16.47
N TYR A 631 -8.16 15.15 -15.60
CA TYR A 631 -7.08 16.06 -15.93
C TYR A 631 -5.92 15.82 -15.00
N TRP A 632 -4.73 15.74 -15.58
CA TRP A 632 -3.47 15.73 -14.87
C TRP A 632 -2.67 16.98 -15.24
N GLY A 633 -1.88 17.43 -14.28
CA GLY A 633 -0.92 18.50 -14.51
C GLY A 633 0.37 18.31 -13.74
N LYS A 634 1.45 18.80 -14.32
CA LYS A 634 2.76 18.89 -13.69
C LYS A 634 3.37 20.26 -13.94
N LYS A 635 3.84 20.91 -12.90
CA LYS A 635 4.55 22.18 -12.98
C LYS A 635 5.85 21.98 -13.74
N LYS A 636 6.08 22.78 -14.78
CA LYS A 636 7.38 22.79 -15.47
C LYS A 636 8.40 23.48 -14.57
N LYS A 637 9.51 22.78 -14.29
CA LYS A 637 10.67 23.35 -13.63
C LYS A 637 11.62 24.03 -14.62
#